data_AF-A0A2U3K3R6-F1
#
_entry.id   AF-A0A2U3K3R6-F1
#
_cell.length_a   1.000
_cell.length_b   1.000
_cell.length_c   1.000
_cell.angle_alpha   90.00
_cell.angle_beta   90.00
_cell.angle_gamma   90.00
#
_symmetry.space_group_name_H-M   'P 1'
#
loop_
_entity.id
_entity.type
_entity.pdbx_description
1 polymer ?
#
loop_
_entity_poly.entity_id
_entity_poly.type
_entity_poly.pdbx_seq_one_letter_code
_entity_poly.pdbx_strand_id
1 'polypeptide(L)'
;MTRPERTILYDRHRALGAQMVEFGGWEMPLQYPSGVVEEHLSTRNGAGLFDVSHMGRFVIRGANAIQFLQHVLTNNVEALDLAPTGAQYALIANETGGAIDDAFLYRFFEDEYLLVVNAANRQKDWDHLNLHLGRFNGVELIDRTFELAMFALQGPKSRGILEAVAESRNAEVTPAAEGLSGKKGRPSHGLPEPFRNAVGIASIAGARVMVGRTGYTGEPLCFELFVEREKALMLWDLLLEKGATPVGLAARDTLRLESSLPLYGHELGLDPDGKEIPCFAIPIVKLAVSFSPLKGDFIGRAALEEQFNAYSKIIARDYSAISGLPRMIQSVAVLDRGVARAGARVFRGEKLVGYVTSGTMTPYWVLEDNGLLSRKTGEHKLRATCLAFMDSDIVEDDRISIDIRGKLVEAVVVPYHLRSDAPPWTHAIIYGHELPSKTPPDASADANVCGLLQKAAQNTRWRQQECINLIPSEMTASPMVRLLSVMDPAFRYAEHKESKAFYDSEIFYYQGTDFIAEVEWRLEEELRKFLGCAEVDTRVLSGQMANTAVFSAMVDYLNRADRRSEPRRIRLVMNNHIGKGGHLSAQPMGALRDFVARDPHTERPAVVNFPVLAENPYKIDVPATLELVDTCRPELIVFGKSMVLHKEPVAEIRRYLDDAHIDSVVMYDMAHVLGLTGPHFQQPFAEGADLVTGSTHKTFFGTQRGMITSRFEEHEERYELWEAIRRRTFPGSVSNHHLGAMLGLLMAAYEMNRFKDEYQPKVIANAKAFALALKDCGFDVAGDPDISFTETHQVILKVGYAKGPEVAQRLEANNIICNSQATPEDEGFTAARGIRLGVSEMTRFGMEENDFRTLANLMKEIVIDGANVVEQVKTLREPFRQLRFCFTGDQFADMMETLHKLI
;
A
#
# COMPACT_ATOMS: atom_id res chain seq x y z
N MET A 1 3.37 -20.01 -47.45
CA MET A 1 2.65 -19.85 -46.17
C MET A 1 2.92 -21.10 -45.36
N THR A 2 3.72 -20.97 -44.31
CA THR A 2 3.93 -22.02 -43.30
C THR A 2 2.63 -22.23 -42.53
N ARG A 3 2.31 -23.47 -42.16
CA ARG A 3 1.12 -23.78 -41.37
C ARG A 3 1.28 -23.15 -39.97
N PRO A 4 0.24 -22.51 -39.40
CA PRO A 4 0.34 -21.96 -38.05
C PRO A 4 0.60 -23.06 -37.02
N GLU A 5 1.38 -22.70 -36.00
CA GLU A 5 1.73 -23.56 -34.88
C GLU A 5 0.53 -23.77 -33.94
N ARG A 6 0.60 -24.77 -33.05
CA ARG A 6 -0.48 -25.11 -32.11
C ARG A 6 0.03 -25.24 -30.68
N THR A 7 -0.70 -24.67 -29.73
CA THR A 7 -0.43 -24.89 -28.30
C THR A 7 -0.84 -26.32 -27.90
N ILE A 8 -0.32 -26.78 -26.78
CA ILE A 8 -0.72 -28.08 -26.19
C ILE A 8 -2.22 -28.14 -25.83
N LEU A 9 -2.88 -26.98 -25.71
CA LEU A 9 -4.31 -26.85 -25.40
C LEU A 9 -5.21 -26.78 -26.63
N TYR A 10 -4.67 -26.83 -27.85
CA TYR A 10 -5.46 -26.67 -29.09
C TYR A 10 -6.70 -27.57 -29.13
N ASP A 11 -6.54 -28.87 -28.90
CA ASP A 11 -7.67 -29.82 -28.92
C ASP A 11 -8.65 -29.56 -27.76
N ARG A 12 -8.15 -29.09 -26.61
CA ARG A 12 -8.95 -28.68 -25.46
C ARG A 12 -9.83 -27.46 -25.79
N HIS A 13 -9.26 -26.45 -26.46
CA HIS A 13 -9.99 -25.26 -26.91
C HIS A 13 -11.10 -25.64 -27.90
N ARG A 14 -10.80 -26.53 -28.86
CA ARG A 14 -11.81 -27.05 -29.79
C ARG A 14 -12.91 -27.84 -29.08
N ALA A 15 -12.56 -28.66 -28.09
CA ALA A 15 -13.53 -29.39 -27.29
C ALA A 15 -14.43 -28.46 -26.45
N LEU A 16 -13.92 -27.30 -26.03
CA LEU A 16 -14.67 -26.23 -25.37
C LEU A 16 -15.50 -25.37 -26.34
N GLY A 17 -15.49 -25.69 -27.64
CA GLY A 17 -16.24 -24.97 -28.66
C GLY A 17 -15.64 -23.62 -29.06
N ALA A 18 -14.36 -23.39 -28.79
CA ALA A 18 -13.69 -22.15 -29.16
C ALA A 18 -13.64 -21.95 -30.67
N GLN A 19 -13.88 -20.71 -31.11
CA GLN A 19 -13.61 -20.29 -32.47
C GLN A 19 -12.11 -20.02 -32.60
N MET A 20 -11.40 -20.87 -33.35
CA MET A 20 -9.96 -20.74 -33.55
C MET A 20 -9.64 -19.76 -34.69
N VAL A 21 -8.57 -18.96 -34.52
CA VAL A 21 -8.06 -18.02 -35.52
C VAL A 21 -6.53 -18.09 -35.56
N GLU A 22 -5.93 -17.74 -36.69
CA GLU A 22 -4.49 -17.49 -36.76
C GLU A 22 -4.17 -16.17 -36.06
N PHE A 23 -3.30 -16.21 -35.05
CA PHE A 23 -2.82 -15.05 -34.31
C PHE A 23 -1.33 -15.19 -34.01
N GLY A 24 -0.51 -14.28 -34.55
CA GLY A 24 0.94 -14.28 -34.34
C GLY A 24 1.64 -15.57 -34.81
N GLY A 25 1.13 -16.24 -35.84
CA GLY A 25 1.64 -17.52 -36.34
C GLY A 25 1.14 -18.77 -35.60
N TRP A 26 0.16 -18.64 -34.70
CA TRP A 26 -0.42 -19.74 -33.93
C TRP A 26 -1.93 -19.85 -34.14
N GLU A 27 -2.50 -21.06 -34.05
CA GLU A 27 -3.95 -21.26 -33.94
C GLU A 27 -4.41 -21.05 -32.48
N MET A 28 -5.11 -19.95 -32.21
CA MET A 28 -5.52 -19.53 -30.87
C MET A 28 -7.04 -19.32 -30.77
N PRO A 29 -7.67 -19.49 -29.58
CA PRO A 29 -9.09 -19.20 -29.39
C PRO A 29 -9.36 -17.68 -29.49
N LEU A 30 -10.13 -17.27 -30.50
CA LEU A 30 -10.62 -15.89 -30.64
C LEU A 30 -11.65 -15.57 -29.56
N GLN A 31 -12.60 -16.50 -29.36
CA GLN A 31 -13.68 -16.45 -28.38
C GLN A 31 -14.27 -17.86 -28.18
N TYR A 32 -14.93 -18.06 -27.06
CA TYR A 32 -15.71 -19.25 -26.69
C TYR A 32 -17.22 -18.99 -26.93
N PRO A 33 -18.09 -20.01 -26.80
CA PRO A 33 -19.53 -19.86 -27.10
C PRO A 33 -20.27 -18.76 -26.32
N SER A 34 -19.77 -18.35 -25.15
CA SER A 34 -20.31 -17.25 -24.36
C SER A 34 -20.14 -15.87 -25.02
N GLY A 35 -19.14 -15.74 -25.90
CA GLY A 35 -18.83 -14.50 -26.61
C GLY A 35 -18.02 -13.48 -25.80
N VAL A 36 -17.45 -12.52 -26.52
CA VAL A 36 -16.49 -11.51 -26.01
C VAL A 36 -16.99 -10.75 -24.78
N VAL A 37 -18.26 -10.34 -24.78
CA VAL A 37 -18.83 -9.52 -23.70
C VAL A 37 -18.86 -10.30 -22.39
N GLU A 38 -19.36 -11.53 -22.43
CA GLU A 38 -19.49 -12.36 -21.24
C GLU A 38 -18.12 -12.79 -20.70
N GLU A 39 -17.17 -13.10 -21.59
CA GLU A 39 -15.79 -13.42 -21.20
C GLU A 39 -15.08 -12.25 -20.51
N HIS A 40 -15.24 -11.03 -21.03
CA HIS A 40 -14.71 -9.81 -20.39
C HIS A 40 -15.33 -9.64 -19.00
N LEU A 41 -16.66 -9.67 -18.92
CA LEU A 41 -17.40 -9.45 -17.68
C LEU A 41 -17.11 -10.53 -16.63
N SER A 42 -16.93 -11.78 -17.07
CA SER A 42 -16.48 -12.91 -16.24
C SER A 42 -15.08 -12.69 -15.68
N THR A 43 -14.16 -12.07 -16.44
CA THR A 43 -12.84 -11.68 -15.92
C THR A 43 -12.97 -10.58 -14.86
N ARG A 44 -13.80 -9.56 -15.10
CA ARG A 44 -14.05 -8.45 -14.15
C ARG A 44 -14.80 -8.89 -12.89
N ASN A 45 -15.53 -10.01 -12.93
CA ASN A 45 -16.37 -10.50 -11.82
C ASN A 45 -15.85 -11.77 -11.12
N GLY A 46 -15.05 -12.57 -11.81
CA GLY A 46 -14.64 -13.89 -11.41
C GLY A 46 -13.14 -14.08 -11.61
N ALA A 47 -12.78 -15.04 -12.44
CA ALA A 47 -11.40 -15.31 -12.84
C ALA A 47 -11.39 -15.75 -14.30
N GLY A 48 -10.86 -14.92 -15.18
CA GLY A 48 -10.59 -15.26 -16.58
C GLY A 48 -9.27 -16.05 -16.68
N LEU A 49 -9.31 -17.19 -17.39
CA LEU A 49 -8.18 -18.06 -17.66
C LEU A 49 -7.84 -17.99 -19.15
N PHE A 50 -6.62 -17.57 -19.45
CA PHE A 50 -6.14 -17.33 -20.80
C PHE A 50 -5.01 -18.29 -21.14
N ASP A 51 -5.06 -18.90 -22.33
CA ASP A 51 -3.92 -19.60 -22.90
C ASP A 51 -2.98 -18.57 -23.55
N VAL A 52 -1.86 -18.32 -22.88
CA VAL A 52 -0.79 -17.44 -23.39
C VAL A 52 0.45 -18.24 -23.80
N SER A 53 0.31 -19.56 -23.99
CA SER A 53 1.39 -20.48 -24.38
C SER A 53 1.91 -20.28 -25.81
N HIS A 54 1.47 -19.24 -26.52
CA HIS A 54 1.96 -18.83 -27.84
C HIS A 54 3.10 -17.81 -27.75
N MET A 55 3.25 -17.12 -26.60
CA MET A 55 4.32 -16.14 -26.36
C MET A 55 5.71 -16.82 -26.30
N GLY A 56 6.77 -16.10 -26.67
CA GLY A 56 8.13 -16.65 -26.54
C GLY A 56 8.55 -16.77 -25.08
N ARG A 57 9.22 -17.85 -24.70
CA ARG A 57 9.75 -18.09 -23.34
C ARG A 57 11.23 -18.44 -23.44
N PHE A 58 12.09 -17.46 -23.20
CA PHE A 58 13.54 -17.63 -23.29
C PHE A 58 14.15 -17.70 -21.90
N VAL A 59 14.89 -18.77 -21.63
CA VAL A 59 15.68 -18.91 -20.41
C VAL A 59 17.08 -18.37 -20.67
N ILE A 60 17.55 -17.51 -19.77
CA ILE A 60 18.87 -16.89 -19.82
C ILE A 60 19.61 -17.21 -18.52
N ARG A 61 20.78 -17.83 -18.61
CA ARG A 61 21.59 -18.22 -17.45
C ARG A 61 23.08 -18.14 -17.72
N GLY A 62 23.87 -18.21 -16.65
CA GLY A 62 25.33 -18.17 -16.69
C GLY A 62 25.92 -16.89 -16.10
N ALA A 63 27.25 -16.89 -15.90
CA ALA A 63 27.94 -15.88 -15.09
C ALA A 63 27.77 -14.43 -15.59
N ASN A 64 27.58 -14.24 -16.90
CA ASN A 64 27.43 -12.93 -17.53
C ASN A 64 25.98 -12.62 -17.96
N ALA A 65 25.00 -13.40 -17.48
CA ALA A 65 23.59 -13.22 -17.86
C ALA A 65 23.06 -11.82 -17.56
N ILE A 66 23.40 -11.26 -16.39
CA ILE A 66 22.99 -9.89 -16.02
C ILE A 66 23.57 -8.88 -17.01
N GLN A 67 24.87 -8.96 -17.33
CA GLN A 67 25.52 -8.02 -18.26
C GLN A 67 24.89 -8.06 -19.65
N PHE A 68 24.59 -9.26 -20.15
CA PHE A 68 23.87 -9.44 -21.41
C PHE A 68 22.47 -8.82 -21.34
N LEU A 69 21.69 -9.14 -20.31
CA LEU A 69 20.32 -8.63 -20.14
C LEU A 69 20.31 -7.09 -19.95
N GLN A 70 21.26 -6.52 -19.20
CA GLN A 70 21.42 -5.07 -19.06
C GLN A 70 21.68 -4.40 -20.40
N HIS A 71 22.41 -5.06 -21.32
CA HIS A 71 22.73 -4.50 -22.63
C HIS A 71 21.53 -4.52 -23.60
N VAL A 72 20.73 -5.60 -23.58
CA VAL A 72 19.65 -5.83 -24.56
C VAL A 72 18.26 -5.40 -24.09
N LEU A 73 18.05 -5.21 -22.78
CA LEU A 73 16.80 -4.73 -22.21
C LEU A 73 16.93 -3.30 -21.69
N THR A 74 15.84 -2.55 -21.72
CA THR A 74 15.84 -1.14 -21.29
C THR A 74 15.70 -0.93 -19.78
N ASN A 75 15.36 -1.96 -19.00
CA ASN A 75 15.19 -1.84 -17.55
C ASN A 75 16.41 -2.37 -16.79
N ASN A 76 16.54 -2.00 -15.51
CA ASN A 76 17.67 -2.39 -14.67
C ASN A 76 17.49 -3.81 -14.14
N VAL A 77 18.23 -4.76 -14.72
CA VAL A 77 18.18 -6.18 -14.38
C VAL A 77 18.78 -6.47 -13.01
N GLU A 78 19.77 -5.68 -12.59
CA GLU A 78 20.36 -5.82 -11.25
C GLU A 78 19.36 -5.54 -10.13
N ALA A 79 18.37 -4.67 -10.37
CA ALA A 79 17.32 -4.37 -9.41
C ALA A 79 16.31 -5.52 -9.20
N LEU A 80 16.39 -6.59 -10.00
CA LEU A 80 15.47 -7.72 -9.96
C LEU A 80 15.93 -8.76 -8.93
N ASP A 81 15.19 -8.86 -7.82
CA ASP A 81 15.50 -9.74 -6.69
C ASP A 81 14.41 -10.81 -6.51
N LEU A 82 14.76 -11.96 -5.95
CA LEU A 82 13.83 -13.06 -5.67
C LEU A 82 12.76 -12.69 -4.63
N ALA A 83 13.04 -11.70 -3.78
CA ALA A 83 12.08 -11.08 -2.89
C ALA A 83 12.43 -9.59 -2.72
N PRO A 84 11.48 -8.63 -2.81
CA PRO A 84 10.02 -8.78 -2.92
C PRO A 84 9.47 -8.77 -4.36
N THR A 85 10.27 -8.41 -5.37
CA THR A 85 9.81 -8.27 -6.77
C THR A 85 10.75 -8.98 -7.72
N GLY A 86 10.35 -10.18 -8.15
CA GLY A 86 11.13 -10.99 -9.08
C GLY A 86 10.61 -10.92 -10.52
N ALA A 87 9.81 -9.91 -10.86
CA ALA A 87 9.40 -9.67 -12.23
C ALA A 87 9.48 -8.18 -12.60
N GLN A 88 9.78 -7.87 -13.87
CA GLN A 88 9.76 -6.50 -14.37
C GLN A 88 9.39 -6.42 -15.85
N TYR A 89 8.71 -5.33 -16.19
CA TYR A 89 8.42 -4.96 -17.57
C TYR A 89 9.65 -4.24 -18.15
N ALA A 90 10.04 -4.58 -19.38
CA ALA A 90 11.16 -3.98 -20.09
C ALA A 90 10.85 -3.90 -21.59
N LEU A 91 11.61 -3.10 -22.32
CA LEU A 91 11.58 -3.09 -23.78
C LEU A 91 12.82 -3.77 -24.33
N ILE A 92 12.68 -4.39 -25.49
CA ILE A 92 13.78 -4.70 -26.40
C ILE A 92 13.81 -3.53 -27.39
N ALA A 93 14.73 -2.59 -27.19
CA ALA A 93 14.83 -1.39 -28.00
C ALA A 93 15.79 -1.58 -29.18
N ASN A 94 15.60 -0.78 -30.23
CA ASN A 94 16.62 -0.59 -31.27
C ASN A 94 17.47 0.67 -30.99
N GLU A 95 18.45 0.93 -31.86
CA GLU A 95 19.38 2.06 -31.70
C GLU A 95 18.70 3.44 -31.80
N THR A 96 17.53 3.54 -32.42
CA THR A 96 16.76 4.79 -32.61
C THR A 96 15.77 5.07 -31.49
N GLY A 97 15.70 4.21 -30.47
CA GLY A 97 14.79 4.36 -29.33
C GLY A 97 13.35 3.97 -29.65
N GLY A 98 13.13 3.18 -30.71
CA GLY A 98 11.89 2.46 -30.94
C GLY A 98 11.91 1.05 -30.36
N ALA A 99 10.73 0.44 -30.25
CA ALA A 99 10.58 -0.90 -29.71
C ALA A 99 10.69 -1.96 -30.82
N ILE A 100 11.65 -2.88 -30.67
CA ILE A 100 11.64 -4.16 -31.38
C ILE A 100 10.52 -5.03 -30.80
N ASP A 101 10.43 -5.09 -29.47
CA ASP A 101 9.31 -5.68 -28.75
C ASP A 101 9.22 -5.10 -27.33
N ASP A 102 8.09 -5.32 -26.66
CA ASP A 102 8.01 -5.24 -25.21
C ASP A 102 8.07 -6.65 -24.58
N ALA A 103 8.64 -6.75 -23.39
CA ALA A 103 8.91 -8.03 -22.75
C ALA A 103 8.73 -7.98 -21.23
N PHE A 104 8.55 -9.15 -20.63
CA PHE A 104 8.55 -9.30 -19.19
C PHE A 104 9.68 -10.23 -18.77
N LEU A 105 10.56 -9.74 -17.88
CA LEU A 105 11.66 -10.51 -17.32
C LEU A 105 11.27 -11.01 -15.94
N TYR A 106 11.37 -12.32 -15.74
CA TYR A 106 11.14 -13.00 -14.47
C TYR A 106 12.44 -13.57 -13.92
N ARG A 107 12.54 -13.61 -12.59
CA ARG A 107 13.59 -14.28 -11.84
C ARG A 107 12.93 -15.15 -10.78
N PHE A 108 12.79 -16.45 -11.07
CA PHE A 108 12.23 -17.43 -10.13
C PHE A 108 13.32 -18.17 -9.35
N PHE A 109 14.56 -18.13 -9.85
CA PHE A 109 15.71 -18.83 -9.31
C PHE A 109 16.93 -17.89 -9.25
N GLU A 110 17.94 -18.24 -8.45
CA GLU A 110 19.12 -17.39 -8.26
C GLU A 110 19.94 -17.23 -9.56
N ASP A 111 20.09 -18.33 -10.31
CA ASP A 111 21.04 -18.43 -11.43
C ASP A 111 20.41 -18.37 -12.82
N GLU A 112 19.10 -18.14 -12.94
CA GLU A 112 18.41 -18.06 -14.23
C GLU A 112 17.29 -17.01 -14.26
N TYR A 113 17.07 -16.49 -15.47
CA TYR A 113 16.01 -15.56 -15.80
C TYR A 113 15.11 -16.14 -16.88
N LEU A 114 13.83 -15.82 -16.83
CA LEU A 114 12.85 -16.18 -17.85
C LEU A 114 12.33 -14.90 -18.51
N LEU A 115 12.68 -14.68 -19.78
CA LEU A 115 12.20 -13.57 -20.59
C LEU A 115 11.00 -14.03 -21.42
N VAL A 116 9.87 -13.36 -21.24
CA VAL A 116 8.64 -13.57 -22.01
C VAL A 116 8.50 -12.47 -23.05
N VAL A 117 8.37 -12.84 -24.33
CA VAL A 117 8.24 -11.93 -25.48
C VAL A 117 6.94 -12.20 -26.26
N ASN A 118 6.48 -11.24 -27.06
CA ASN A 118 5.23 -11.37 -27.80
C ASN A 118 5.32 -12.46 -28.88
N ALA A 119 4.21 -13.19 -29.07
CA ALA A 119 4.16 -14.34 -29.97
C ALA A 119 4.56 -14.03 -31.41
N ALA A 120 4.07 -12.91 -31.96
CA ALA A 120 4.36 -12.48 -33.33
C ALA A 120 5.84 -12.07 -33.53
N ASN A 121 6.54 -11.74 -32.44
CA ASN A 121 7.90 -11.24 -32.46
C ASN A 121 8.95 -12.28 -32.04
N ARG A 122 8.55 -13.43 -31.48
CA ARG A 122 9.47 -14.47 -30.96
C ARG A 122 10.71 -14.71 -31.83
N GLN A 123 10.56 -14.96 -33.13
CA GLN A 123 11.71 -15.23 -34.00
C GLN A 123 12.59 -14.00 -34.18
N LYS A 124 11.98 -12.82 -34.39
CA LYS A 124 12.67 -11.54 -34.51
C LYS A 124 13.46 -11.22 -33.24
N ASP A 125 12.88 -11.45 -32.07
CA ASP A 125 13.53 -11.21 -30.79
C ASP A 125 14.64 -12.21 -30.53
N TRP A 126 14.42 -13.49 -30.86
CA TRP A 126 15.44 -14.54 -30.79
C TRP A 126 16.67 -14.19 -31.65
N ASP A 127 16.45 -13.79 -32.90
CA ASP A 127 17.51 -13.42 -33.83
C ASP A 127 18.26 -12.16 -33.33
N HIS A 128 17.52 -11.17 -32.82
CA HIS A 128 18.10 -9.96 -32.24
C HIS A 128 18.96 -10.28 -31.02
N LEU A 129 18.46 -11.08 -30.07
CA LEU A 129 19.21 -11.48 -28.88
C LEU A 129 20.48 -12.27 -29.25
N ASN A 130 20.40 -13.21 -30.20
CA ASN A 130 21.56 -13.98 -30.66
C ASN A 130 22.63 -13.11 -31.35
N LEU A 131 22.22 -12.07 -32.08
CA LEU A 131 23.15 -11.12 -32.70
C LEU A 131 24.07 -10.46 -31.66
N HIS A 132 23.53 -10.17 -30.47
CA HIS A 132 24.28 -9.54 -29.39
C HIS A 132 24.94 -10.56 -28.42
N LEU A 133 24.43 -11.79 -28.35
CA LEU A 133 24.91 -12.83 -27.44
C LEU A 133 26.40 -13.13 -27.57
N GLY A 134 26.94 -13.10 -28.80
CA GLY A 134 28.36 -13.38 -29.08
C GLY A 134 29.36 -12.43 -28.38
N ARG A 135 28.89 -11.30 -27.83
CA ARG A 135 29.70 -10.36 -27.02
C ARG A 135 29.85 -10.79 -25.56
N PHE A 136 29.06 -11.76 -25.10
CA PHE A 136 28.96 -12.15 -23.69
C PHE A 136 29.27 -13.65 -23.54
N ASN A 137 30.53 -13.95 -23.19
CA ASN A 137 30.95 -15.34 -22.97
C ASN A 137 30.25 -15.96 -21.77
N GLY A 138 29.92 -17.26 -21.84
CA GLY A 138 29.34 -18.00 -20.73
C GLY A 138 27.89 -17.65 -20.42
N VAL A 139 27.16 -17.08 -21.39
CA VAL A 139 25.70 -16.89 -21.33
C VAL A 139 25.03 -17.95 -22.21
N GLU A 140 24.09 -18.68 -21.64
CA GLU A 140 23.21 -19.58 -22.38
C GLU A 140 21.86 -18.91 -22.60
N LEU A 141 21.42 -18.89 -23.86
CA LEU A 141 20.10 -18.44 -24.28
C LEU A 141 19.34 -19.66 -24.82
N ILE A 142 18.26 -20.06 -24.16
CA ILE A 142 17.53 -21.30 -24.43
C ILE A 142 16.07 -20.97 -24.70
N ASP A 143 15.55 -21.41 -25.84
CA ASP A 143 14.13 -21.25 -26.15
C ASP A 143 13.30 -22.41 -25.58
N ARG A 144 12.55 -22.16 -24.50
CA ARG A 144 11.63 -23.14 -23.87
C ARG A 144 10.16 -22.93 -24.27
N THR A 145 9.89 -22.19 -25.36
CA THR A 145 8.52 -21.90 -25.85
C THR A 145 7.67 -23.16 -26.02
N PHE A 146 8.26 -24.24 -26.50
CA PHE A 146 7.55 -25.50 -26.73
C PHE A 146 7.60 -26.47 -25.54
N GLU A 147 8.30 -26.15 -24.46
CA GLU A 147 8.52 -27.02 -23.30
C GLU A 147 7.74 -26.53 -22.07
N LEU A 148 7.61 -25.21 -21.90
CA LEU A 148 6.84 -24.61 -20.82
C LEU A 148 5.50 -24.12 -21.36
N ALA A 149 4.37 -24.53 -20.79
CA ALA A 149 3.09 -23.87 -21.02
C ALA A 149 2.96 -22.63 -20.14
N MET A 150 2.17 -21.64 -20.59
CA MET A 150 1.96 -20.39 -19.87
C MET A 150 0.47 -20.02 -19.86
N PHE A 151 -0.06 -19.79 -18.66
CA PHE A 151 -1.45 -19.37 -18.45
C PHE A 151 -1.50 -18.02 -17.74
N ALA A 152 -2.51 -17.21 -18.05
CA ALA A 152 -2.84 -16.06 -17.23
C ALA A 152 -4.17 -16.30 -16.53
N LEU A 153 -4.19 -16.19 -15.21
CA LEU A 153 -5.39 -16.26 -14.38
C LEU A 153 -5.62 -14.87 -13.77
N GLN A 154 -6.65 -14.18 -14.26
CA GLN A 154 -6.85 -12.75 -14.06
C GLN A 154 -8.24 -12.48 -13.50
N GLY A 155 -8.33 -11.68 -12.44
CA GLY A 155 -9.58 -11.28 -11.83
C GLY A 155 -9.68 -11.59 -10.33
N PRO A 156 -10.71 -11.04 -9.69
CA PRO A 156 -10.90 -10.98 -8.23
C PRO A 156 -10.99 -12.34 -7.53
N LYS A 157 -11.38 -13.42 -8.24
CA LYS A 157 -11.44 -14.78 -7.67
C LYS A 157 -10.17 -15.60 -7.93
N SER A 158 -9.23 -15.10 -8.72
CA SER A 158 -8.04 -15.83 -9.16
C SER A 158 -7.19 -16.33 -7.99
N ARG A 159 -7.04 -15.49 -6.96
CA ARG A 159 -6.28 -15.85 -5.77
C ARG A 159 -6.91 -16.99 -5.00
N GLY A 160 -8.21 -16.92 -4.72
CA GLY A 160 -8.93 -17.98 -4.01
C GLY A 160 -8.90 -19.31 -4.76
N ILE A 161 -8.92 -19.28 -6.09
CA ILE A 161 -8.73 -20.48 -6.94
C ILE A 161 -7.33 -21.07 -6.71
N LEU A 162 -6.28 -20.24 -6.76
CA LEU A 162 -4.90 -20.71 -6.55
C LEU A 162 -4.68 -21.25 -5.13
N GLU A 163 -5.19 -20.56 -4.11
CA GLU A 163 -5.10 -21.01 -2.71
C GLU A 163 -5.81 -22.35 -2.49
N ALA A 164 -6.90 -22.63 -3.22
CA ALA A 164 -7.63 -23.88 -3.13
C ALA A 164 -6.94 -25.08 -3.81
N VAL A 165 -6.00 -24.84 -4.73
CA VAL A 165 -5.29 -25.91 -5.48
C VAL A 165 -3.81 -26.01 -5.13
N ALA A 166 -3.23 -24.98 -4.51
CA ALA A 166 -1.88 -25.00 -4.00
C ALA A 166 -1.79 -25.96 -2.81
N GLU A 167 -0.81 -26.86 -2.86
CA GLU A 167 -0.53 -27.77 -1.75
C GLU A 167 0.04 -26.97 -0.56
N SER A 168 -0.46 -27.25 0.64
CA SER A 168 0.04 -26.62 1.86
C SER A 168 1.52 -26.96 2.08
N ARG A 169 2.25 -26.07 2.77
CA ARG A 169 3.71 -26.00 2.99
C ARG A 169 4.46 -27.27 3.49
N ASN A 170 3.85 -28.45 3.51
CA ASN A 170 4.48 -29.68 4.01
C ASN A 170 5.21 -30.53 2.97
N ALA A 171 5.37 -30.06 1.72
CA ALA A 171 6.27 -30.72 0.79
C ALA A 171 7.69 -30.18 1.00
N GLU A 172 8.52 -30.95 1.71
CA GLU A 172 9.97 -30.92 1.55
C GLU A 172 10.29 -31.07 0.06
N VAL A 173 10.39 -29.94 -0.64
CA VAL A 173 11.11 -29.91 -1.91
C VAL A 173 12.57 -30.02 -1.50
N THR A 174 13.05 -31.26 -1.46
CA THR A 174 14.46 -31.60 -1.31
C THR A 174 15.23 -30.77 -2.34
N PRO A 175 16.16 -29.88 -1.92
CA PRO A 175 17.04 -29.23 -2.86
C PRO A 175 17.96 -30.31 -3.42
N ALA A 176 17.76 -30.69 -4.68
CA ALA A 176 18.77 -31.42 -5.42
C ALA A 176 19.91 -30.44 -5.76
N ALA A 177 20.74 -30.13 -4.77
CA ALA A 177 22.11 -29.61 -4.85
C ALA A 177 22.54 -29.16 -3.45
N GLU A 178 23.10 -30.10 -2.67
CA GLU A 178 23.84 -29.77 -1.46
C GLU A 178 25.10 -28.97 -1.80
N GLY A 179 25.30 -27.87 -1.09
CA GLY A 179 26.58 -27.18 -1.00
C GLY A 179 26.60 -25.82 -1.68
N LEU A 180 25.95 -24.81 -1.06
CA LEU A 180 26.29 -23.38 -1.13
C LEU A 180 25.51 -22.67 -0.01
N SER A 181 25.97 -22.81 1.22
CA SER A 181 25.49 -22.03 2.36
C SER A 181 25.99 -20.59 2.22
N GLY A 182 25.08 -19.69 1.88
CA GLY A 182 25.30 -18.24 1.91
C GLY A 182 25.12 -17.59 0.55
N LYS A 183 23.90 -17.08 0.29
CA LYS A 183 23.62 -15.91 -0.56
C LYS A 183 22.13 -15.54 -0.51
N LYS A 184 21.88 -14.29 -0.90
CA LYS A 184 20.62 -13.53 -0.80
C LYS A 184 19.46 -14.21 -1.53
N GLY A 185 18.27 -14.15 -0.92
CA GLY A 185 16.99 -14.38 -1.59
C GLY A 185 16.64 -15.84 -1.79
N ARG A 186 16.22 -16.55 -0.74
CA ARG A 186 15.55 -17.85 -0.95
C ARG A 186 14.27 -17.61 -1.78
N PRO A 187 13.99 -18.40 -2.83
CA PRO A 187 12.74 -18.27 -3.56
C PRO A 187 11.56 -18.45 -2.59
N SER A 188 10.51 -17.63 -2.72
CA SER A 188 9.33 -17.81 -1.88
C SER A 188 8.67 -19.14 -2.26
N HIS A 189 8.79 -20.14 -1.40
CA HIS A 189 8.04 -21.39 -1.52
C HIS A 189 6.56 -21.13 -1.27
N GLY A 190 5.74 -21.38 -2.28
CA GLY A 190 4.30 -21.12 -2.28
C GLY A 190 3.88 -20.02 -3.27
N LEU A 191 2.67 -19.49 -3.06
CA LEU A 191 2.15 -18.38 -3.83
C LEU A 191 2.92 -17.08 -3.52
N PRO A 192 3.06 -16.16 -4.50
CA PRO A 192 3.76 -14.90 -4.32
C PRO A 192 3.07 -13.99 -3.29
N GLU A 193 3.87 -13.11 -2.66
CA GLU A 193 3.37 -12.03 -1.80
C GLU A 193 2.33 -11.13 -2.54
N PRO A 194 1.42 -10.45 -1.82
CA PRO A 194 0.29 -9.70 -2.40
C PRO A 194 0.69 -8.36 -3.04
N PHE A 195 1.87 -8.28 -3.66
CA PHE A 195 2.39 -7.12 -4.37
C PHE A 195 2.48 -7.40 -5.86
N ARG A 196 2.34 -6.36 -6.68
CA ARG A 196 2.53 -6.47 -8.12
C ARG A 196 3.97 -6.89 -8.44
N ASN A 197 4.14 -7.75 -9.42
CA ASN A 197 5.43 -8.31 -9.86
C ASN A 197 6.18 -9.16 -8.82
N ALA A 198 5.53 -9.54 -7.70
CA ALA A 198 6.05 -10.59 -6.84
C ALA A 198 6.01 -11.94 -7.57
N VAL A 199 6.94 -12.82 -7.25
CA VAL A 199 7.05 -14.16 -7.84
C VAL A 199 7.14 -15.21 -6.74
N GLY A 200 6.71 -16.43 -7.06
CA GLY A 200 6.80 -17.58 -6.16
C GLY A 200 6.79 -18.89 -6.94
N ILE A 201 7.11 -19.97 -6.26
CA ILE A 201 7.05 -21.32 -6.82
C ILE A 201 6.14 -22.17 -5.94
N ALA A 202 5.02 -22.61 -6.50
CA ALA A 202 4.01 -23.42 -5.82
C ALA A 202 4.00 -24.86 -6.35
N SER A 203 3.59 -25.79 -5.50
CA SER A 203 3.20 -27.15 -5.92
C SER A 203 1.69 -27.19 -6.08
N ILE A 204 1.20 -27.59 -7.27
CA ILE A 204 -0.22 -27.69 -7.59
C ILE A 204 -0.47 -29.06 -8.22
N ALA A 205 -1.19 -29.93 -7.53
CA ALA A 205 -1.50 -31.30 -7.97
C ALA A 205 -0.24 -32.08 -8.43
N GLY A 206 0.83 -32.00 -7.64
CA GLY A 206 2.13 -32.62 -7.90
C GLY A 206 2.93 -31.98 -9.04
N ALA A 207 2.48 -30.87 -9.62
CA ALA A 207 3.23 -30.09 -10.59
C ALA A 207 3.91 -28.89 -9.93
N ARG A 208 5.18 -28.68 -10.24
CA ARG A 208 5.89 -27.45 -9.88
C ARG A 208 5.44 -26.33 -10.83
N VAL A 209 4.90 -25.25 -10.28
CA VAL A 209 4.38 -24.11 -11.03
C VAL A 209 5.09 -22.84 -10.59
N MET A 210 5.70 -22.12 -11.54
CA MET A 210 6.23 -20.79 -11.30
C MET A 210 5.07 -19.79 -11.42
N VAL A 211 4.91 -18.90 -10.45
CA VAL A 211 3.75 -18.01 -10.33
C VAL A 211 4.21 -16.57 -10.21
N GLY A 212 3.84 -15.71 -11.16
CA GLY A 212 4.12 -14.27 -11.14
C GLY A 212 2.86 -13.44 -10.91
N ARG A 213 2.94 -12.36 -10.12
CA ARG A 213 1.87 -11.36 -9.92
C ARG A 213 1.85 -10.32 -11.05
N THR A 214 1.66 -10.82 -12.25
CA THR A 214 1.73 -10.05 -13.50
C THR A 214 0.44 -10.25 -14.30
N GLY A 215 0.17 -9.32 -15.22
CA GLY A 215 -1.05 -9.36 -15.99
C GLY A 215 -1.21 -8.19 -16.94
N TYR A 216 -2.07 -8.40 -17.93
CA TYR A 216 -2.36 -7.47 -19.04
C TYR A 216 -3.83 -7.03 -19.07
N THR A 217 -4.57 -7.21 -17.98
CA THR A 217 -6.02 -6.95 -17.90
C THR A 217 -6.38 -5.75 -17.03
N GLY A 218 -5.40 -5.15 -16.35
CA GLY A 218 -5.61 -4.11 -15.33
C GLY A 218 -6.20 -4.60 -14.01
N GLU A 219 -6.47 -5.91 -13.88
CA GLU A 219 -6.96 -6.49 -12.63
C GLU A 219 -5.93 -6.38 -11.50
N PRO A 220 -6.33 -5.96 -10.28
CA PRO A 220 -5.43 -5.93 -9.13
C PRO A 220 -5.02 -7.35 -8.70
N LEU A 221 -5.90 -8.33 -8.94
CA LEU A 221 -5.61 -9.73 -8.74
C LEU A 221 -5.30 -10.42 -10.07
N CYS A 222 -4.02 -10.56 -10.35
CA CYS A 222 -3.52 -11.14 -11.59
C CYS A 222 -2.38 -12.10 -11.30
N PHE A 223 -2.36 -13.22 -12.02
CA PHE A 223 -1.34 -14.24 -11.95
C PHE A 223 -0.98 -14.74 -13.34
N GLU A 224 0.31 -14.94 -13.59
CA GLU A 224 0.82 -15.74 -14.71
C GLU A 224 1.48 -17.00 -14.16
N LEU A 225 1.14 -18.13 -14.76
CA LEU A 225 1.52 -19.47 -14.33
C LEU A 225 2.37 -20.11 -15.43
N PHE A 226 3.53 -20.61 -15.06
CA PHE A 226 4.41 -21.36 -15.96
C PHE A 226 4.55 -22.78 -15.43
N VAL A 227 4.32 -23.75 -16.32
CA VAL A 227 4.31 -25.16 -15.97
C VAL A 227 4.88 -25.99 -17.11
N GLU A 228 5.57 -27.09 -16.79
CA GLU A 228 6.03 -28.05 -17.79
C GLU A 228 4.86 -28.56 -18.65
N ARG A 229 5.09 -28.68 -19.96
CA ARG A 229 4.07 -28.95 -20.98
C ARG A 229 3.21 -30.17 -20.69
N GLU A 230 3.80 -31.23 -20.12
CA GLU A 230 3.11 -32.49 -19.82
C GLU A 230 2.06 -32.33 -18.72
N LYS A 231 2.17 -31.28 -17.89
CA LYS A 231 1.23 -30.98 -16.79
C LYS A 231 0.23 -29.88 -17.15
N ALA A 232 0.40 -29.23 -18.30
CA ALA A 232 -0.40 -28.09 -18.74
C ALA A 232 -1.91 -28.39 -18.82
N LEU A 233 -2.29 -29.51 -19.45
CA LEU A 233 -3.70 -29.92 -19.58
C LEU A 233 -4.35 -30.17 -18.22
N MET A 234 -3.63 -30.85 -17.31
CA MET A 234 -4.10 -31.10 -15.95
C MET A 234 -4.35 -29.79 -15.21
N LEU A 235 -3.37 -28.87 -15.23
CA LEU A 235 -3.50 -27.59 -14.53
C LEU A 235 -4.63 -26.74 -15.11
N TRP A 236 -4.75 -26.66 -16.44
CA TRP A 236 -5.84 -25.95 -17.10
C TRP A 236 -7.21 -26.46 -16.66
N ASP A 237 -7.40 -27.78 -16.72
CA ASP A 237 -8.66 -28.43 -16.36
C ASP A 237 -9.02 -28.24 -14.89
N LEU A 238 -8.02 -28.33 -14.01
CA LEU A 238 -8.18 -28.11 -12.58
C LEU A 238 -8.61 -26.67 -12.28
N LEU A 239 -8.02 -25.67 -12.94
CA LEU A 239 -8.40 -24.27 -12.75
C LEU A 239 -9.84 -23.99 -13.23
N LEU A 240 -10.25 -24.60 -14.35
CA LEU A 240 -11.63 -24.53 -14.83
C LEU A 240 -12.61 -25.20 -13.84
N GLU A 241 -12.26 -26.36 -13.29
CA GLU A 241 -13.06 -27.07 -12.28
C GLU A 241 -13.28 -26.19 -11.03
N LYS A 242 -12.26 -25.43 -10.61
CA LYS A 242 -12.35 -24.50 -9.48
C LYS A 242 -13.06 -23.18 -9.79
N GLY A 243 -13.58 -23.02 -11.02
CA GLY A 243 -14.44 -21.90 -11.39
C GLY A 243 -13.76 -20.80 -12.19
N ALA A 244 -12.58 -21.04 -12.75
CA ALA A 244 -12.03 -20.15 -13.77
C ALA A 244 -12.85 -20.26 -15.07
N THR A 245 -12.94 -19.16 -15.81
CA THR A 245 -13.66 -19.09 -17.09
C THR A 245 -12.66 -18.98 -18.22
N PRO A 246 -12.71 -19.81 -19.28
CA PRO A 246 -11.77 -19.68 -20.38
C PRO A 246 -12.07 -18.41 -21.18
N VAL A 247 -11.02 -17.66 -21.54
CA VAL A 247 -11.15 -16.36 -22.22
C VAL A 247 -10.31 -16.32 -23.50
N GLY A 248 -10.92 -15.85 -24.59
CA GLY A 248 -10.32 -15.73 -25.91
C GLY A 248 -9.62 -14.39 -26.16
N LEU A 249 -8.94 -14.32 -27.31
CA LEU A 249 -8.16 -13.16 -27.73
C LEU A 249 -8.98 -11.87 -27.88
N ALA A 250 -10.24 -11.96 -28.31
CA ALA A 250 -11.07 -10.77 -28.47
C ALA A 250 -11.39 -10.10 -27.13
N ALA A 251 -11.73 -10.89 -26.10
CA ALA A 251 -11.98 -10.35 -24.76
C ALA A 251 -10.68 -9.85 -24.13
N ARG A 252 -9.56 -10.55 -24.34
CA ARG A 252 -8.21 -10.05 -23.96
C ARG A 252 -7.94 -8.64 -24.51
N ASP A 253 -8.23 -8.39 -25.78
CA ASP A 253 -8.03 -7.07 -26.40
C ASP A 253 -8.92 -6.00 -25.76
N THR A 254 -10.18 -6.33 -25.41
CA THR A 254 -11.04 -5.37 -24.69
C THR A 254 -10.54 -5.05 -23.28
N LEU A 255 -10.02 -6.04 -22.54
CA LEU A 255 -9.53 -5.87 -21.16
C LEU A 255 -8.25 -5.04 -21.10
N ARG A 256 -7.29 -5.31 -22.01
CA ARG A 256 -6.03 -4.55 -22.08
C ARG A 256 -6.29 -3.11 -22.51
N LEU A 257 -7.19 -2.91 -23.48
CA LEU A 257 -7.53 -1.59 -24.00
C LEU A 257 -8.23 -0.73 -22.94
N GLU A 258 -9.18 -1.33 -22.20
CA GLU A 258 -9.83 -0.65 -21.07
C GLU A 258 -8.83 -0.24 -19.98
N SER A 259 -7.73 -0.99 -19.85
CA SER A 259 -6.65 -0.67 -18.91
C SER A 259 -5.59 0.26 -19.50
N SER A 260 -5.79 0.73 -20.73
CA SER A 260 -4.85 1.55 -21.50
C SER A 260 -3.46 0.93 -21.64
N LEU A 261 -3.38 -0.40 -21.70
CA LEU A 261 -2.13 -1.13 -21.89
C LEU A 261 -1.78 -1.22 -23.39
N PRO A 262 -0.52 -0.98 -23.76
CA PRO A 262 -0.09 -1.02 -25.15
C PRO A 262 -0.07 -2.44 -25.70
N LEU A 263 -0.18 -2.54 -27.02
CA LEU A 263 0.03 -3.78 -27.76
C LEU A 263 1.03 -3.52 -28.90
N TYR A 264 2.01 -4.41 -29.07
CA TYR A 264 2.92 -4.35 -30.21
C TYR A 264 2.18 -4.41 -31.54
N GLY A 265 2.57 -3.55 -32.48
CA GLY A 265 1.90 -3.36 -33.77
C GLY A 265 0.73 -2.37 -33.73
N HIS A 266 0.41 -1.82 -32.55
CA HIS A 266 -0.63 -0.81 -32.37
C HIS A 266 -0.09 0.46 -31.71
N GLU A 267 0.34 0.34 -30.45
CA GLU A 267 0.91 1.46 -29.69
C GLU A 267 2.45 1.46 -29.73
N LEU A 268 3.05 0.29 -29.97
CA LEU A 268 4.49 0.09 -30.13
C LEU A 268 4.79 -0.41 -31.56
N GLY A 269 5.96 -0.06 -32.10
CA GLY A 269 6.38 -0.44 -33.44
C GLY A 269 6.21 0.72 -34.42
N LEU A 270 5.51 0.48 -35.53
CA LEU A 270 5.31 1.48 -36.60
C LEU A 270 3.92 2.13 -36.51
N ASP A 271 3.87 3.42 -36.80
CA ASP A 271 2.64 4.18 -36.96
C ASP A 271 1.96 3.88 -38.33
N PRO A 272 0.75 4.40 -38.57
CA PRO A 272 0.05 4.17 -39.85
C PRO A 272 0.79 4.67 -41.09
N ASP A 273 1.72 5.61 -40.95
CA ASP A 273 2.55 6.15 -42.04
C ASP A 273 3.86 5.34 -42.22
N GLY A 274 4.04 4.25 -41.45
CA GLY A 274 5.22 3.39 -41.46
C GLY A 274 6.42 3.98 -40.72
N LYS A 275 6.23 5.03 -39.93
CA LYS A 275 7.29 5.64 -39.10
C LYS A 275 7.33 4.98 -37.73
N GLU A 276 8.50 4.90 -37.16
CA GLU A 276 8.67 4.35 -35.81
C GLU A 276 7.98 5.23 -34.75
N ILE A 277 7.22 4.59 -33.86
CA ILE A 277 6.63 5.24 -32.69
C ILE A 277 7.72 5.33 -31.60
N PRO A 278 8.04 6.53 -31.09
CA PRO A 278 8.99 6.68 -29.98
C PRO A 278 8.49 5.93 -28.75
N CYS A 279 9.36 5.18 -28.05
CA CYS A 279 8.94 4.40 -26.88
C CYS A 279 8.27 5.28 -25.80
N PHE A 280 8.83 6.45 -25.50
CA PHE A 280 8.22 7.36 -24.50
C PHE A 280 6.93 8.05 -24.95
N ALA A 281 6.44 7.80 -26.17
CA ALA A 281 5.09 8.21 -26.56
C ALA A 281 4.02 7.54 -25.68
N ILE A 282 4.33 6.40 -25.06
CA ILE A 282 3.40 5.69 -24.17
C ILE A 282 3.80 5.95 -22.71
N PRO A 283 2.88 6.47 -21.87
CA PRO A 283 3.19 6.81 -20.48
C PRO A 283 3.71 5.67 -19.59
N ILE A 284 3.42 4.41 -19.91
CA ILE A 284 3.88 3.24 -19.13
C ILE A 284 5.38 2.98 -19.28
N VAL A 285 6.01 3.45 -20.35
CA VAL A 285 7.44 3.21 -20.65
C VAL A 285 8.38 3.81 -19.61
N LYS A 286 7.95 4.82 -18.85
CA LYS A 286 8.70 5.34 -17.69
C LYS A 286 8.97 4.29 -16.59
N LEU A 287 8.22 3.19 -16.58
CA LEU A 287 8.42 2.05 -15.67
C LEU A 287 9.27 0.93 -16.30
N ALA A 288 9.51 1.00 -17.62
CA ALA A 288 10.21 -0.01 -18.41
C ALA A 288 11.66 0.39 -18.77
N VAL A 289 12.02 1.65 -18.57
CA VAL A 289 13.33 2.21 -18.92
C VAL A 289 14.00 2.74 -17.65
N SER A 290 15.23 2.27 -17.39
CA SER A 290 16.09 2.79 -16.34
C SER A 290 17.29 3.50 -16.95
N PHE A 291 17.62 4.67 -16.40
CA PHE A 291 18.83 5.42 -16.72
C PHE A 291 19.87 5.35 -15.60
N SER A 292 19.68 4.44 -14.62
CA SER A 292 20.63 4.24 -13.52
C SER A 292 22.06 4.10 -14.03
N PRO A 293 23.05 4.71 -13.35
CA PRO A 293 24.46 4.48 -13.65
C PRO A 293 24.84 2.99 -13.58
N LEU A 294 24.23 2.20 -12.68
CA LEU A 294 24.50 0.77 -12.55
C LEU A 294 24.00 -0.05 -13.73
N LYS A 295 23.00 0.46 -14.46
CA LYS A 295 22.53 -0.18 -15.69
C LYS A 295 23.59 -0.15 -16.80
N GLY A 296 24.46 0.87 -16.79
CA GLY A 296 25.45 1.08 -17.84
C GLY A 296 24.83 1.41 -19.20
N ASP A 297 25.60 1.20 -20.25
CA ASP A 297 25.17 1.45 -21.62
C ASP A 297 24.36 0.27 -22.20
N PHE A 298 23.34 0.58 -23.00
CA PHE A 298 22.42 -0.40 -23.58
C PHE A 298 21.87 0.09 -24.92
N ILE A 299 21.33 -0.84 -25.71
CA ILE A 299 20.85 -0.54 -27.07
C ILE A 299 19.77 0.56 -27.01
N GLY A 300 19.99 1.65 -27.75
CA GLY A 300 19.05 2.77 -27.82
C GLY A 300 19.08 3.74 -26.64
N ARG A 301 20.01 3.60 -25.68
CA ARG A 301 20.07 4.43 -24.47
C ARG A 301 20.01 5.94 -24.77
N ALA A 302 20.88 6.43 -25.66
CA ALA A 302 20.97 7.86 -25.97
C ALA A 302 19.66 8.42 -26.58
N ALA A 303 19.05 7.67 -27.50
CA ALA A 303 17.77 8.07 -28.11
C ALA A 303 16.63 8.06 -27.08
N LEU A 304 16.59 7.07 -26.18
CA LEU A 304 15.61 6.99 -25.10
C LEU A 304 15.80 8.12 -24.07
N GLU A 305 17.04 8.52 -23.77
CA GLU A 305 17.32 9.70 -22.92
C GLU A 305 16.79 10.99 -23.55
N GLU A 306 16.98 11.19 -24.86
CA GLU A 306 16.42 12.34 -25.59
C GLU A 306 14.89 12.36 -25.52
N GLN A 307 14.25 11.22 -25.79
CA GLN A 307 12.79 11.08 -25.70
C GLN A 307 12.28 11.35 -24.27
N PHE A 308 12.97 10.84 -23.23
CA PHE A 308 12.62 11.08 -21.84
C PHE A 308 12.73 12.56 -21.45
N ASN A 309 13.76 13.26 -21.93
CA ASN A 309 13.94 14.69 -21.72
C ASN A 309 12.80 15.50 -22.37
N ALA A 310 12.42 15.14 -23.60
CA ALA A 310 11.27 15.73 -24.28
C ALA A 310 9.96 15.48 -23.50
N TYR A 311 9.70 14.22 -23.13
CA TYR A 311 8.56 13.83 -22.29
C TYR A 311 8.50 14.63 -21.00
N SER A 312 9.61 14.75 -20.27
CA SER A 312 9.67 15.47 -18.99
C SER A 312 9.27 16.94 -19.12
N LYS A 313 9.74 17.61 -20.18
CA LYS A 313 9.35 18.99 -20.49
C LYS A 313 7.88 19.11 -20.87
N ILE A 314 7.37 18.21 -21.72
CA ILE A 314 5.96 18.18 -22.15
C ILE A 314 5.02 18.01 -20.95
N ILE A 315 5.36 17.12 -20.01
CA ILE A 315 4.59 16.96 -18.76
C ILE A 315 4.64 18.23 -17.90
N ALA A 316 5.77 18.94 -17.89
CA ALA A 316 5.89 20.26 -17.25
C ALA A 316 5.20 21.40 -18.03
N ARG A 317 4.52 21.08 -19.14
CA ARG A 317 3.90 22.04 -20.09
C ARG A 317 4.90 22.96 -20.79
N ASP A 318 6.17 22.56 -20.84
CA ASP A 318 7.20 23.15 -21.68
C ASP A 318 7.28 22.39 -23.02
N TYR A 319 6.77 22.99 -24.08
CA TYR A 319 6.75 22.40 -25.43
C TYR A 319 8.00 22.75 -26.25
N SER A 320 9.06 23.31 -25.65
CA SER A 320 10.31 23.66 -26.36
C SER A 320 11.02 22.46 -26.99
N ALA A 321 10.79 21.25 -26.47
CA ALA A 321 11.36 20.00 -26.97
C ALA A 321 10.32 19.09 -27.67
N ILE A 322 9.17 19.66 -28.10
CA ILE A 322 8.09 18.87 -28.69
C ILE A 322 8.52 18.13 -29.97
N SER A 323 9.54 18.61 -30.69
CA SER A 323 10.07 17.91 -31.87
C SER A 323 10.67 16.53 -31.55
N GLY A 324 11.19 16.32 -30.33
CA GLY A 324 11.74 15.04 -29.89
C GLY A 324 10.68 14.03 -29.48
N LEU A 325 9.46 14.50 -29.19
CA LEU A 325 8.30 13.66 -28.92
C LEU A 325 7.04 14.38 -29.43
N PRO A 326 6.79 14.39 -30.74
CA PRO A 326 5.75 15.23 -31.35
C PRO A 326 4.34 14.73 -31.04
N ARG A 327 4.20 13.44 -30.74
CA ARG A 327 2.94 12.81 -30.40
C ARG A 327 3.08 11.85 -29.22
N MET A 328 1.99 11.66 -28.49
CA MET A 328 1.87 10.68 -27.42
C MET A 328 0.61 9.82 -27.59
N ILE A 329 0.63 8.63 -27.01
CA ILE A 329 -0.51 7.73 -26.88
C ILE A 329 -1.32 8.14 -25.65
N GLN A 330 -2.58 8.49 -25.85
CA GLN A 330 -3.49 8.92 -24.77
C GLN A 330 -4.81 8.14 -24.81
N SER A 331 -5.45 8.02 -23.65
CA SER A 331 -6.77 7.41 -23.52
C SER A 331 -7.85 8.39 -23.95
N VAL A 332 -8.80 7.92 -24.76
CA VAL A 332 -9.87 8.75 -25.32
C VAL A 332 -11.22 8.07 -25.13
N ALA A 333 -12.17 8.80 -24.53
CA ALA A 333 -13.56 8.38 -24.40
C ALA A 333 -14.39 8.94 -25.56
N VAL A 334 -15.09 8.09 -26.29
CA VAL A 334 -15.94 8.49 -27.42
C VAL A 334 -17.36 8.75 -26.90
N LEU A 335 -17.89 9.95 -27.12
CA LEU A 335 -19.10 10.44 -26.43
C LEU A 335 -20.41 10.06 -27.13
N ASP A 336 -20.39 9.89 -28.46
CA ASP A 336 -21.56 9.51 -29.27
C ASP A 336 -21.36 8.11 -29.88
N ARG A 337 -22.41 7.57 -30.51
CA ARG A 337 -22.45 6.22 -31.08
C ARG A 337 -21.40 6.04 -32.17
N GLY A 338 -20.61 4.98 -32.04
CA GLY A 338 -19.64 4.58 -33.04
C GLY A 338 -18.50 3.79 -32.40
N VAL A 339 -17.70 3.12 -33.23
CA VAL A 339 -16.47 2.47 -32.78
C VAL A 339 -15.32 3.07 -33.55
N ALA A 340 -14.47 3.79 -32.85
CA ALA A 340 -13.21 4.30 -33.38
C ALA A 340 -12.27 3.11 -33.60
N ARG A 341 -11.99 2.75 -34.85
CA ARG A 341 -11.07 1.65 -35.20
C ARG A 341 -9.67 2.20 -35.47
N ALA A 342 -8.68 1.32 -35.40
CA ALA A 342 -7.29 1.66 -35.75
C ALA A 342 -7.23 2.36 -37.12
N GLY A 343 -6.43 3.43 -37.21
CA GLY A 343 -6.30 4.28 -38.39
C GLY A 343 -7.35 5.39 -38.51
N ALA A 344 -8.39 5.43 -37.66
CA ALA A 344 -9.34 6.53 -37.65
C ALA A 344 -8.65 7.85 -37.33
N ARG A 345 -8.92 8.90 -38.11
CA ARG A 345 -8.29 10.22 -37.99
C ARG A 345 -8.86 10.98 -36.81
N VAL A 346 -8.00 11.67 -36.06
CA VAL A 346 -8.35 12.47 -34.89
C VAL A 346 -8.09 13.95 -35.17
N PHE A 347 -9.07 14.79 -34.84
CA PHE A 347 -9.06 16.23 -35.11
C PHE A 347 -9.27 17.06 -33.85
N ARG A 348 -8.60 18.22 -33.78
CA ARG A 348 -8.90 19.31 -32.84
C ARG A 348 -9.40 20.51 -33.67
N GLY A 349 -10.70 20.76 -33.64
CA GLY A 349 -11.34 21.62 -34.64
C GLY A 349 -11.16 21.02 -36.04
N GLU A 350 -10.58 21.76 -36.98
CA GLU A 350 -10.29 21.31 -38.35
C GLU A 350 -8.89 20.69 -38.51
N LYS A 351 -8.01 20.82 -37.50
CA LYS A 351 -6.62 20.33 -37.57
C LYS A 351 -6.58 18.83 -37.32
N LEU A 352 -5.99 18.08 -38.25
CA LEU A 352 -5.59 16.68 -38.01
C LEU A 352 -4.46 16.65 -36.98
N VAL A 353 -4.71 16.03 -35.84
CA VAL A 353 -3.78 15.97 -34.70
C VAL A 353 -3.30 14.56 -34.39
N GLY A 354 -3.85 13.53 -35.02
CA GLY A 354 -3.44 12.16 -34.73
C GLY A 354 -4.32 11.10 -35.36
N TYR A 355 -4.10 9.86 -34.91
CA TYR A 355 -4.86 8.69 -35.35
C TYR A 355 -5.13 7.76 -34.17
N VAL A 356 -6.24 7.04 -34.23
CA VAL A 356 -6.58 5.98 -33.29
C VAL A 356 -5.66 4.78 -33.54
N THR A 357 -5.00 4.27 -32.51
CA THR A 357 -4.13 3.08 -32.59
C THR A 357 -4.89 1.80 -32.23
N SER A 358 -5.78 1.90 -31.23
CA SER A 358 -6.63 0.81 -30.78
C SER A 358 -7.99 1.35 -30.35
N GLY A 359 -9.08 0.66 -30.70
CA GLY A 359 -10.40 1.08 -30.27
C GLY A 359 -11.52 0.06 -30.51
N THR A 360 -12.41 -0.04 -29.52
CA THR A 360 -13.50 -1.01 -29.50
C THR A 360 -14.62 -0.59 -28.54
N MET A 361 -15.65 -1.44 -28.40
CA MET A 361 -16.63 -1.34 -27.31
C MET A 361 -16.17 -2.20 -26.13
N THR A 362 -16.06 -1.61 -24.94
CA THR A 362 -15.74 -2.34 -23.71
C THR A 362 -16.99 -2.45 -22.83
N PRO A 363 -17.33 -3.66 -22.34
CA PRO A 363 -18.42 -3.82 -21.38
C PRO A 363 -17.98 -3.46 -19.97
N TYR A 364 -18.93 -3.02 -19.15
CA TYR A 364 -18.69 -2.76 -17.72
C TYR A 364 -19.94 -3.07 -16.90
N TRP A 365 -19.73 -3.45 -15.64
CA TRP A 365 -20.81 -3.68 -14.68
C TRP A 365 -21.39 -2.36 -14.18
N VAL A 366 -22.72 -2.27 -14.12
CA VAL A 366 -23.39 -1.15 -13.46
C VAL A 366 -23.24 -1.31 -11.95
N LEU A 367 -22.84 -0.24 -11.27
CA LEU A 367 -22.72 -0.19 -9.82
C LEU A 367 -23.92 0.52 -9.21
N GLU A 368 -24.41 -0.01 -8.10
CA GLU A 368 -25.28 0.63 -7.12
C GLU A 368 -24.44 1.17 -5.96
N ASP A 369 -25.00 2.14 -5.23
CA ASP A 369 -24.36 2.84 -4.12
C ASP A 369 -23.11 3.65 -4.54
N ASN A 370 -22.44 4.28 -3.57
CA ASN A 370 -21.24 5.08 -3.80
C ASN A 370 -20.15 4.72 -2.79
N GLY A 371 -18.89 4.82 -3.20
CA GLY A 371 -17.74 4.58 -2.34
C GLY A 371 -17.52 3.10 -2.02
N LEU A 372 -17.06 2.79 -0.81
CA LEU A 372 -16.65 1.43 -0.40
C LEU A 372 -17.78 0.39 -0.41
N LEU A 373 -19.03 0.84 -0.37
CA LEU A 373 -20.21 -0.03 -0.37
C LEU A 373 -20.75 -0.28 -1.79
N SER A 374 -20.08 0.26 -2.82
CA SER A 374 -20.52 0.11 -4.20
C SER A 374 -20.61 -1.38 -4.57
N ARG A 375 -21.73 -1.78 -5.16
CA ARG A 375 -22.03 -3.17 -5.47
C ARG A 375 -22.53 -3.32 -6.91
N LYS A 376 -22.19 -4.42 -7.57
CA LYS A 376 -22.62 -4.68 -8.94
C LYS A 376 -24.09 -5.09 -8.95
N THR A 377 -24.90 -4.50 -9.83
CA THR A 377 -26.35 -4.79 -9.93
C THR A 377 -26.66 -6.08 -10.69
N GLY A 378 -25.67 -6.65 -11.39
CA GLY A 378 -25.87 -7.73 -12.36
C GLY A 378 -26.24 -7.23 -13.76
N GLU A 379 -26.50 -5.93 -13.92
CA GLU A 379 -26.64 -5.30 -15.24
C GLU A 379 -25.27 -4.86 -15.78
N HIS A 380 -25.09 -4.91 -17.10
CA HIS A 380 -23.91 -4.40 -17.77
C HIS A 380 -24.28 -3.43 -18.89
N LYS A 381 -23.34 -2.54 -19.24
CA LYS A 381 -23.44 -1.60 -20.35
C LYS A 381 -22.18 -1.66 -21.20
N LEU A 382 -22.25 -1.11 -22.41
CA LEU A 382 -21.11 -0.97 -23.32
C LEU A 382 -20.74 0.51 -23.46
N ARG A 383 -19.44 0.78 -23.56
CA ARG A 383 -18.90 2.11 -23.88
C ARG A 383 -17.84 2.03 -24.97
N ALA A 384 -17.73 3.05 -25.78
CA ALA A 384 -16.70 3.15 -26.80
C ALA A 384 -15.45 3.78 -26.19
N THR A 385 -14.33 3.05 -26.24
CA THR A 385 -13.03 3.50 -25.73
C THR A 385 -11.96 3.29 -26.78
N CYS A 386 -10.97 4.18 -26.80
CA CYS A 386 -9.81 4.03 -27.65
C CYS A 386 -8.53 4.60 -27.03
N LEU A 387 -7.41 4.20 -27.62
CA LEU A 387 -6.12 4.83 -27.51
C LEU A 387 -5.83 5.56 -28.83
N ALA A 388 -5.26 6.74 -28.75
CA ALA A 388 -4.92 7.53 -29.91
C ALA A 388 -3.50 8.12 -29.80
N PHE A 389 -2.77 8.06 -30.90
CA PHE A 389 -1.46 8.69 -31.07
C PHE A 389 -1.66 10.10 -31.61
N MET A 390 -1.50 11.10 -30.74
CA MET A 390 -1.90 12.48 -31.02
C MET A 390 -0.84 13.49 -30.59
N ASP A 391 -0.90 14.69 -31.16
CA ASP A 391 0.01 15.80 -30.85
C ASP A 391 0.20 15.98 -29.33
N SER A 392 1.46 16.10 -28.89
CA SER A 392 1.83 16.08 -27.47
C SER A 392 1.37 17.29 -26.65
N ASP A 393 0.83 18.32 -27.29
CA ASP A 393 0.22 19.50 -26.65
C ASP A 393 -1.26 19.31 -26.31
N ILE A 394 -1.83 18.13 -26.60
CA ILE A 394 -3.17 17.73 -26.21
C ILE A 394 -3.16 17.19 -24.78
N VAL A 395 -4.08 17.70 -23.97
CA VAL A 395 -4.09 17.44 -22.53
C VAL A 395 -5.39 16.78 -22.09
N GLU A 396 -5.41 16.32 -20.84
CA GLU A 396 -6.63 15.81 -20.21
C GLU A 396 -7.79 16.82 -20.33
N ASP A 397 -9.01 16.32 -20.55
CA ASP A 397 -10.23 17.08 -20.81
C ASP A 397 -10.31 17.85 -22.13
N ASP A 398 -9.29 17.82 -22.98
CA ASP A 398 -9.40 18.36 -24.33
C ASP A 398 -10.48 17.62 -25.14
N ARG A 399 -11.37 18.40 -25.77
CA ARG A 399 -12.36 17.89 -26.72
C ARG A 399 -11.73 17.73 -28.10
N ILE A 400 -11.97 16.57 -28.70
CA ILE A 400 -11.49 16.18 -30.02
C ILE A 400 -12.63 15.55 -30.83
N SER A 401 -12.40 15.33 -32.11
CA SER A 401 -13.33 14.62 -32.99
C SER A 401 -12.62 13.47 -33.71
N ILE A 402 -13.29 12.33 -33.83
CA ILE A 402 -12.77 11.14 -34.50
C ILE A 402 -13.60 10.86 -35.75
N ASP A 403 -12.96 10.65 -36.88
CA ASP A 403 -13.61 10.22 -38.11
C ASP A 403 -13.98 8.74 -38.03
N ILE A 404 -15.26 8.47 -37.76
CA ILE A 404 -15.83 7.13 -37.71
C ILE A 404 -16.67 6.94 -38.96
N ARG A 405 -16.10 6.27 -39.97
CA ARG A 405 -16.75 5.95 -41.25
C ARG A 405 -17.31 7.19 -41.98
N GLY A 406 -16.57 8.30 -41.97
CA GLY A 406 -16.94 9.54 -42.63
C GLY A 406 -17.77 10.50 -41.77
N LYS A 407 -18.13 10.13 -40.54
CA LYS A 407 -18.80 11.01 -39.57
C LYS A 407 -17.79 11.43 -38.50
N LEU A 408 -17.64 12.72 -38.28
CA LEU A 408 -16.91 13.25 -37.13
C LEU A 408 -17.75 13.03 -35.86
N VAL A 409 -17.20 12.26 -34.94
CA VAL A 409 -17.81 11.90 -33.66
C VAL A 409 -17.03 12.56 -32.53
N GLU A 410 -17.73 13.22 -31.63
CA GLU A 410 -17.11 13.90 -30.49
C GLU A 410 -16.50 12.90 -29.50
N ALA A 411 -15.30 13.23 -29.02
CA ALA A 411 -14.57 12.47 -28.04
C ALA A 411 -13.79 13.39 -27.10
N VAL A 412 -13.35 12.85 -25.97
CA VAL A 412 -12.60 13.60 -24.95
C VAL A 412 -11.39 12.80 -24.49
N VAL A 413 -10.29 13.50 -24.28
CA VAL A 413 -9.08 12.91 -23.71
C VAL A 413 -9.29 12.69 -22.22
N VAL A 414 -9.15 11.44 -21.78
CA VAL A 414 -9.33 11.04 -20.38
C VAL A 414 -8.03 10.52 -19.80
N PRO A 415 -7.81 10.63 -18.49
CA PRO A 415 -6.58 10.12 -17.88
C PRO A 415 -6.55 8.59 -17.88
N TYR A 416 -7.72 7.94 -17.77
CA TYR A 416 -7.87 6.50 -17.66
C TYR A 416 -9.32 6.07 -17.97
N HIS A 417 -9.48 4.86 -18.49
CA HIS A 417 -10.79 4.19 -18.62
C HIS A 417 -11.11 3.28 -17.43
N LEU A 418 -10.09 2.83 -16.71
CA LEU A 418 -10.17 1.86 -15.61
C LEU A 418 -9.26 2.25 -14.45
N ARG A 419 -9.70 1.95 -13.22
CA ARG A 419 -8.88 2.05 -12.01
C ARG A 419 -8.87 0.72 -11.24
N SER A 420 -7.74 0.43 -10.60
CA SER A 420 -7.47 -0.84 -9.89
C SER A 420 -6.94 -0.62 -8.47
N ASP A 421 -7.02 0.61 -7.96
CA ASP A 421 -6.54 1.04 -6.64
C ASP A 421 -7.52 0.71 -5.49
N ALA A 422 -8.65 0.08 -5.80
CA ALA A 422 -9.64 -0.41 -4.85
C ALA A 422 -9.89 -1.93 -4.99
N PRO A 423 -8.89 -2.81 -4.75
CA PRO A 423 -9.08 -4.26 -4.79
C PRO A 423 -10.24 -4.73 -3.90
N PRO A 424 -10.89 -5.86 -4.21
CA PRO A 424 -10.50 -6.84 -5.21
C PRO A 424 -10.95 -6.49 -6.63
N TRP A 425 -11.82 -5.49 -6.79
CA TRP A 425 -12.45 -5.17 -8.06
C TRP A 425 -11.68 -4.09 -8.82
N THR A 426 -11.78 -4.13 -10.14
CA THR A 426 -11.50 -2.96 -10.96
C THR A 426 -12.77 -2.11 -11.11
N HIS A 427 -12.57 -0.81 -11.31
CA HIS A 427 -13.64 0.16 -11.48
C HIS A 427 -13.52 0.82 -12.85
N ALA A 428 -14.52 0.61 -13.70
CA ALA A 428 -14.69 1.34 -14.94
C ALA A 428 -14.99 2.82 -14.63
N ILE A 429 -14.17 3.73 -15.18
CA ILE A 429 -14.34 5.17 -14.98
C ILE A 429 -15.10 5.75 -16.16
N ILE A 430 -16.32 6.20 -15.90
CA ILE A 430 -17.22 6.76 -16.92
C ILE A 430 -17.02 8.26 -16.98
N TYR A 431 -16.62 8.78 -18.14
CA TYR A 431 -16.54 10.22 -18.37
C TYR A 431 -17.91 10.87 -18.15
N GLY A 432 -17.94 12.01 -17.47
CA GLY A 432 -19.17 12.73 -17.15
C GLY A 432 -20.04 12.07 -16.06
N HIS A 433 -19.50 11.10 -15.31
CA HIS A 433 -20.19 10.59 -14.12
C HIS A 433 -20.23 11.67 -13.03
N GLU A 434 -21.42 12.15 -12.72
CA GLU A 434 -21.65 13.10 -11.64
C GLU A 434 -21.91 12.37 -10.32
N LEU A 435 -21.15 12.72 -9.29
CA LEU A 435 -21.49 12.31 -7.93
C LEU A 435 -22.80 13.01 -7.51
N PRO A 436 -23.67 12.35 -6.75
CA PRO A 436 -24.85 13.00 -6.20
C PRO A 436 -24.45 14.28 -5.47
N SER A 437 -24.96 15.43 -5.93
CA SER A 437 -24.64 16.69 -5.29
C SER A 437 -25.17 16.66 -3.87
N LYS A 438 -24.30 16.91 -2.88
CA LYS A 438 -24.74 17.20 -1.51
C LYS A 438 -25.38 18.58 -1.51
N THR A 439 -26.67 18.67 -1.83
CA THR A 439 -27.41 19.93 -1.73
C THR A 439 -27.49 20.28 -0.24
N PRO A 440 -26.88 21.40 0.21
CA PRO A 440 -27.08 21.84 1.58
C PRO A 440 -28.57 22.08 1.79
N PRO A 441 -29.14 21.72 2.96
CA PRO A 441 -30.54 22.06 3.22
C PRO A 441 -30.74 23.56 3.04
N ASP A 442 -31.83 23.94 2.36
CA ASP A 442 -32.28 25.34 2.26
C ASP A 442 -32.84 25.76 3.63
N ALA A 443 -31.92 26.04 4.55
CA ALA A 443 -32.17 26.32 5.94
C ALA A 443 -31.59 27.68 6.32
N SER A 444 -32.32 28.43 7.16
CA SER A 444 -31.83 29.69 7.69
C SER A 444 -30.54 29.50 8.50
N ALA A 445 -29.77 30.58 8.68
CA ALA A 445 -28.57 30.56 9.53
C ALA A 445 -28.88 29.99 10.93
N ASP A 446 -29.99 30.40 11.53
CA ASP A 446 -30.42 29.92 12.86
C ASP A 446 -30.73 28.42 12.85
N ALA A 447 -31.42 27.92 11.82
CA ALA A 447 -31.71 26.49 11.68
C ALA A 447 -30.42 25.67 11.50
N ASN A 448 -29.44 26.20 10.79
CA ASN A 448 -28.12 25.57 10.64
C ASN A 448 -27.36 25.50 11.96
N VAL A 449 -27.37 26.58 12.75
CA VAL A 449 -26.75 26.63 14.08
C VAL A 449 -27.43 25.64 15.03
N CYS A 450 -28.76 25.67 15.14
CA CYS A 450 -29.50 24.72 15.97
C CYS A 450 -29.26 23.27 15.52
N GLY A 451 -29.24 23.01 14.21
CA GLY A 451 -28.95 21.70 13.65
C GLY A 451 -27.56 21.19 14.00
N LEU A 452 -26.53 22.05 13.96
CA LEU A 452 -25.18 21.70 14.38
C LEU A 452 -25.12 21.34 15.87
N LEU A 453 -25.69 22.19 16.74
CA LEU A 453 -25.69 21.98 18.19
C LEU A 453 -26.43 20.69 18.57
N GLN A 454 -27.59 20.43 17.96
CA GLN A 454 -28.36 19.21 18.19
C GLN A 454 -27.61 17.96 17.72
N LYS A 455 -27.00 17.97 16.54
CA LYS A 455 -26.21 16.84 16.03
C LYS A 455 -24.97 16.58 16.88
N ALA A 456 -24.29 17.62 17.34
CA ALA A 456 -23.15 17.49 18.24
C ALA A 456 -23.56 16.85 19.58
N ALA A 457 -24.70 17.29 20.16
CA ALA A 457 -25.25 16.71 21.38
C ALA A 457 -25.66 15.24 21.19
N GLN A 458 -26.37 14.93 20.09
CA GLN A 458 -26.80 13.56 19.76
C GLN A 458 -25.60 12.62 19.57
N ASN A 459 -24.60 13.03 18.79
CA ASN A 459 -23.39 12.24 18.57
C ASN A 459 -22.64 12.01 19.89
N THR A 460 -22.49 13.05 20.71
CA THR A 460 -21.83 12.93 22.03
C THR A 460 -22.59 11.97 22.93
N ARG A 461 -23.93 12.08 22.99
CA ARG A 461 -24.77 11.17 23.77
C ARG A 461 -24.61 9.72 23.29
N TRP A 462 -24.72 9.48 21.99
CA TRP A 462 -24.56 8.15 21.41
C TRP A 462 -23.20 7.54 21.76
N ARG A 463 -22.10 8.27 21.49
CA ARG A 463 -20.73 7.85 21.81
C ARG A 463 -20.52 7.55 23.30
N GLN A 464 -21.11 8.33 24.20
CA GLN A 464 -20.85 8.22 25.64
C GLN A 464 -21.82 7.31 26.39
N GLN A 465 -23.02 7.04 25.85
CA GLN A 465 -24.09 6.36 26.59
C GLN A 465 -24.63 5.09 25.93
N GLU A 466 -24.49 4.95 24.61
CA GLU A 466 -25.15 3.89 23.83
C GLU A 466 -24.16 3.03 23.03
N CYS A 467 -23.01 3.60 22.65
CA CYS A 467 -22.00 2.97 21.81
C CYS A 467 -20.94 2.23 22.63
N ILE A 468 -20.57 1.03 22.17
CA ILE A 468 -19.35 0.33 22.57
C ILE A 468 -18.28 0.63 21.52
N ASN A 469 -17.22 1.31 21.93
CA ASN A 469 -16.12 1.66 21.02
C ASN A 469 -14.97 0.68 21.15
N LEU A 470 -14.71 -0.04 20.05
CA LEU A 470 -13.61 -0.98 19.92
C LEU A 470 -12.57 -0.51 18.90
N ILE A 471 -12.59 0.76 18.48
CA ILE A 471 -11.54 1.30 17.62
C ILE A 471 -10.26 1.46 18.48
N PRO A 472 -9.18 0.71 18.21
CA PRO A 472 -8.00 0.64 19.09
C PRO A 472 -7.15 1.92 19.13
N SER A 473 -7.44 2.89 18.28
CA SER A 473 -6.79 4.21 18.26
C SER A 473 -7.64 5.30 18.89
N GLU A 474 -8.85 4.99 19.36
CA GLU A 474 -9.74 5.97 19.97
C GLU A 474 -9.76 5.83 21.49
N MET A 475 -10.13 6.94 22.13
CA MET A 475 -10.19 7.06 23.57
C MET A 475 -11.04 8.27 23.97
N THR A 476 -11.91 8.11 24.96
CA THR A 476 -12.62 9.23 25.58
C THR A 476 -11.72 9.90 26.62
N ALA A 477 -11.51 11.21 26.48
CA ALA A 477 -10.86 12.05 27.48
C ALA A 477 -11.76 12.31 28.70
N SER A 478 -11.17 12.45 29.90
CA SER A 478 -11.93 12.74 31.12
C SER A 478 -12.65 14.10 31.04
N PRO A 479 -13.69 14.34 31.87
CA PRO A 479 -14.36 15.64 31.92
C PRO A 479 -13.39 16.80 32.20
N MET A 480 -12.41 16.61 33.09
CA MET A 480 -11.38 17.61 33.40
C MET A 480 -10.50 17.91 32.19
N VAL A 481 -10.00 16.86 31.52
CA VAL A 481 -9.19 17.01 30.30
C VAL A 481 -9.97 17.76 29.21
N ARG A 482 -11.24 17.40 28.98
CA ARG A 482 -12.11 18.06 27.99
C ARG A 482 -12.33 19.53 28.30
N LEU A 483 -12.67 19.85 29.55
CA LEU A 483 -12.93 21.22 29.98
C LEU A 483 -11.68 22.08 29.84
N LEU A 484 -10.54 21.62 30.39
CA LEU A 484 -9.27 22.32 30.30
C LEU A 484 -8.79 22.52 28.85
N SER A 485 -9.13 21.62 27.94
CA SER A 485 -8.75 21.71 26.53
C SER A 485 -9.35 22.91 25.80
N VAL A 486 -10.47 23.46 26.30
CA VAL A 486 -11.22 24.56 25.66
C VAL A 486 -11.20 25.85 26.49
N MET A 487 -10.45 25.87 27.59
CA MET A 487 -10.22 27.09 28.38
C MET A 487 -9.40 28.13 27.59
N ASP A 488 -9.25 29.32 28.16
CA ASP A 488 -8.58 30.48 27.55
C ASP A 488 -7.30 30.18 26.74
N PRO A 489 -6.36 29.30 27.18
CA PRO A 489 -5.19 28.93 26.39
C PRO A 489 -5.47 28.44 24.96
N ALA A 490 -6.65 27.90 24.67
CA ALA A 490 -7.06 27.49 23.32
C ALA A 490 -7.05 28.67 22.31
N PHE A 491 -7.09 29.92 22.80
CA PHE A 491 -7.19 31.14 21.99
C PHE A 491 -5.96 32.04 22.12
N ARG A 492 -4.85 31.53 22.68
CA ARG A 492 -3.61 32.28 22.96
C ARG A 492 -2.44 31.80 22.12
N TYR A 493 -1.37 32.58 22.14
CA TYR A 493 -0.17 32.40 21.33
C TYR A 493 1.07 32.41 22.23
N ALA A 494 1.95 31.42 22.08
CA ALA A 494 3.12 31.27 22.95
C ALA A 494 4.35 30.72 22.20
N GLU A 495 4.69 31.34 21.07
CA GLU A 495 5.96 31.04 20.38
C GLU A 495 7.14 31.35 21.28
N HIS A 496 8.06 30.39 21.35
CA HIS A 496 9.28 30.53 22.11
C HIS A 496 10.35 29.58 21.59
N LYS A 497 11.60 29.93 21.87
CA LYS A 497 12.73 29.03 21.68
C LYS A 497 13.78 29.26 22.76
N GLU A 498 14.52 28.20 23.01
CA GLU A 498 15.76 28.25 23.74
C GLU A 498 16.79 29.14 23.03
N SER A 499 17.53 29.92 23.82
CA SER A 499 18.55 30.82 23.31
C SER A 499 19.86 30.69 24.09
N LYS A 500 20.89 30.14 23.44
CA LYS A 500 22.27 30.07 23.94
C LYS A 500 22.81 31.41 24.43
N ALA A 501 22.42 32.52 23.79
CA ALA A 501 22.83 33.87 24.18
C ALA A 501 22.29 34.29 25.57
N PHE A 502 21.26 33.61 26.07
CA PHE A 502 20.64 33.84 27.37
C PHE A 502 20.76 32.58 28.24
N TYR A 503 21.91 31.90 28.17
CA TYR A 503 22.22 30.71 28.98
C TYR A 503 21.13 29.63 28.85
N ASP A 504 20.70 29.37 27.62
CA ASP A 504 19.69 28.36 27.28
C ASP A 504 18.32 28.60 27.95
N SER A 505 18.02 29.86 28.26
CA SER A 505 16.67 30.24 28.71
C SER A 505 15.67 30.13 27.56
N GLU A 506 14.46 29.67 27.87
CA GLU A 506 13.31 29.76 26.96
C GLU A 506 12.85 31.21 26.79
N ILE A 507 12.91 31.71 25.55
CA ILE A 507 12.54 33.08 25.24
C ILE A 507 11.20 33.10 24.52
N PHE A 508 10.15 33.47 25.25
CA PHE A 508 8.82 33.71 24.69
C PHE A 508 8.77 35.03 23.91
N TYR A 509 8.24 34.97 22.70
CA TYR A 509 8.13 36.13 21.81
C TYR A 509 6.97 37.06 22.18
N TYR A 510 6.03 36.55 22.98
CA TYR A 510 4.81 37.24 23.40
C TYR A 510 4.71 37.31 24.93
N GLN A 511 4.03 38.33 25.45
CA GLN A 511 3.77 38.48 26.89
C GLN A 511 2.51 37.74 27.32
N GLY A 512 2.35 37.52 28.64
CA GLY A 512 1.19 36.82 29.20
C GLY A 512 1.29 35.30 29.07
N THR A 513 2.49 34.76 28.88
CA THR A 513 2.76 33.34 28.65
C THR A 513 3.22 32.60 29.89
N ASP A 514 3.35 33.24 31.06
CA ASP A 514 3.88 32.63 32.29
C ASP A 514 3.14 31.35 32.68
N PHE A 515 1.80 31.36 32.63
CA PHE A 515 1.00 30.17 32.89
C PHE A 515 1.23 29.06 31.85
N ILE A 516 1.45 29.42 30.59
CA ILE A 516 1.72 28.46 29.52
C ILE A 516 3.12 27.85 29.70
N ALA A 517 4.12 28.66 30.02
CA ALA A 517 5.47 28.20 30.33
C ALA A 517 5.45 27.20 31.50
N GLU A 518 4.66 27.47 32.53
CA GLU A 518 4.45 26.54 33.65
C GLU A 518 3.77 25.23 33.20
N VAL A 519 2.74 25.31 32.35
CA VAL A 519 2.05 24.13 31.80
C VAL A 519 2.99 23.26 30.98
N GLU A 520 3.83 23.86 30.14
CA GLU A 520 4.81 23.16 29.31
C GLU A 520 5.85 22.44 30.16
N TRP A 521 6.46 23.15 31.10
CA TRP A 521 7.46 22.58 32.00
C TRP A 521 6.89 21.41 32.81
N ARG A 522 5.72 21.59 33.44
CA ARG A 522 5.07 20.52 34.22
C ARG A 522 4.70 19.32 33.35
N LEU A 523 4.25 19.56 32.12
CA LEU A 523 3.89 18.48 31.20
C LEU A 523 5.12 17.65 30.82
N GLU A 524 6.22 18.31 30.49
CA GLU A 524 7.48 17.61 30.21
C GLU A 524 7.96 16.81 31.43
N GLU A 525 7.90 17.38 32.64
CA GLU A 525 8.25 16.64 33.86
C GLU A 525 7.42 15.38 34.06
N GLU A 526 6.09 15.47 33.90
CA GLU A 526 5.21 14.32 34.06
C GLU A 526 5.44 13.25 32.98
N LEU A 527 5.76 13.66 31.75
CA LEU A 527 6.09 12.73 30.67
C LEU A 527 7.47 12.08 30.88
N ARG A 528 8.48 12.83 31.37
CA ARG A 528 9.78 12.27 31.78
C ARG A 528 9.59 11.19 32.85
N LYS A 529 8.76 11.46 33.87
CA LYS A 529 8.41 10.47 34.92
C LYS A 529 7.65 9.27 34.37
N PHE A 530 6.73 9.49 33.42
CA PHE A 530 5.92 8.42 32.84
C PHE A 530 6.76 7.46 31.98
N LEU A 531 7.65 7.99 31.15
CA LEU A 531 8.45 7.24 30.17
C LEU A 531 9.83 6.80 30.68
N GLY A 532 10.35 7.45 31.72
CA GLY A 532 11.73 7.24 32.17
C GLY A 532 12.75 7.75 31.15
N CYS A 533 12.55 8.97 30.63
CA CYS A 533 13.41 9.58 29.61
C CYS A 533 14.05 10.88 30.09
N ALA A 534 15.13 11.30 29.42
CA ALA A 534 15.84 12.53 29.73
C ALA A 534 15.09 13.75 29.16
N GLU A 535 14.60 13.64 27.93
CA GLU A 535 14.11 14.79 27.18
C GLU A 535 12.75 14.55 26.53
N VAL A 536 11.94 15.61 26.44
CA VAL A 536 10.56 15.60 25.94
C VAL A 536 10.28 16.88 25.14
N ASP A 537 9.60 16.74 24.00
CA ASP A 537 9.03 17.86 23.24
C ASP A 537 7.59 17.49 22.84
N THR A 538 6.63 18.32 23.27
CA THR A 538 5.18 18.09 23.07
C THR A 538 4.53 19.11 22.14
N ARG A 539 5.33 19.97 21.49
CA ARG A 539 4.83 21.06 20.65
C ARG A 539 4.21 20.55 19.34
N VAL A 540 4.60 19.36 18.89
CA VAL A 540 4.02 18.73 17.70
C VAL A 540 2.56 18.30 17.91
N LEU A 541 1.70 18.59 16.93
CA LEU A 541 0.25 18.40 16.96
C LEU A 541 -0.22 16.98 16.60
N SER A 542 0.65 16.10 16.09
CA SER A 542 0.28 14.70 15.80
C SER A 542 1.49 13.77 15.81
N GLY A 543 1.25 12.46 15.98
CA GLY A 543 2.32 11.46 15.90
C GLY A 543 2.99 11.40 14.53
N GLN A 544 2.24 11.60 13.43
CA GLN A 544 2.86 11.68 12.10
C GLN A 544 3.79 12.89 11.97
N MET A 545 3.41 14.03 12.54
CA MET A 545 4.26 15.22 12.57
C MET A 545 5.48 15.03 13.47
N ALA A 546 5.33 14.31 14.59
CA ALA A 546 6.45 13.90 15.43
C ALA A 546 7.51 13.11 14.62
N ASN A 547 7.09 12.09 13.86
CA ASN A 547 8.00 11.31 13.02
C ASN A 547 8.63 12.18 11.91
N THR A 548 7.84 13.07 11.30
CA THR A 548 8.34 14.00 10.27
C THR A 548 9.42 14.93 10.82
N ALA A 549 9.22 15.47 12.02
CA ALA A 549 10.20 16.30 12.70
C ALA A 549 11.48 15.52 13.01
N VAL A 550 11.37 14.26 13.46
CA VAL A 550 12.53 13.37 13.67
C VAL A 550 13.27 13.09 12.37
N PHE A 551 12.58 12.74 11.27
CA PHE A 551 13.24 12.50 9.98
C PHE A 551 13.92 13.76 9.44
N SER A 552 13.27 14.91 9.59
CA SER A 552 13.84 16.19 9.23
C SER A 552 15.06 16.54 10.08
N ALA A 553 15.05 16.20 11.37
CA ALA A 553 16.17 16.40 12.28
C ALA A 553 17.32 15.45 11.99
N MET A 554 17.03 14.20 11.61
CA MET A 554 18.03 13.26 11.10
C MET A 554 18.73 13.84 9.87
N VAL A 555 18.00 14.41 8.92
CA VAL A 555 18.62 15.07 7.76
C VAL A 555 19.47 16.29 8.17
N ASP A 556 19.02 17.17 9.07
CA ASP A 556 19.86 18.27 9.58
C ASP A 556 21.13 17.73 10.26
N TYR A 557 20.97 16.76 11.16
CA TYR A 557 22.06 16.16 11.92
C TYR A 557 23.09 15.50 11.01
N LEU A 558 22.68 14.72 10.02
CA LEU A 558 23.59 14.04 9.09
C LEU A 558 24.36 15.02 8.19
N ASN A 559 23.87 16.25 8.02
CA ASN A 559 24.49 17.30 7.20
C ASN A 559 25.07 18.47 8.03
N ARG A 560 25.16 18.32 9.36
CA ARG A 560 25.56 19.38 10.29
C ARG A 560 26.92 20.03 10.00
N ALA A 561 27.84 19.26 9.39
CA ALA A 561 29.17 19.72 9.00
C ALA A 561 29.16 20.61 7.74
N ASP A 562 28.17 20.48 6.86
CA ASP A 562 28.02 21.29 5.64
C ASP A 562 26.53 21.56 5.35
N ARG A 563 26.00 22.60 6.00
CA ARG A 563 24.64 23.10 5.77
C ARG A 563 24.51 23.99 4.53
N ARG A 564 25.58 24.19 3.74
CA ARG A 564 25.57 25.05 2.53
C ARG A 564 25.29 24.26 1.26
N SER A 565 25.66 22.99 1.24
CA SER A 565 25.37 22.08 0.13
C SER A 565 23.94 21.52 0.19
N GLU A 566 23.48 20.95 -0.92
CA GLU A 566 22.22 20.20 -0.95
C GLU A 566 22.29 19.04 0.05
N PRO A 567 21.35 18.95 1.01
CA PRO A 567 21.44 17.97 2.08
C PRO A 567 21.30 16.55 1.55
N ARG A 568 22.21 15.66 1.96
CA ARG A 568 22.03 14.23 1.73
C ARG A 568 20.84 13.74 2.56
N ARG A 569 20.09 12.80 1.99
CA ARG A 569 19.01 12.08 2.68
C ARG A 569 19.56 10.94 3.54
N ILE A 570 18.70 10.35 4.36
CA ILE A 570 19.01 9.15 5.16
C ILE A 570 19.28 8.00 4.18
N ARG A 571 20.47 7.39 4.25
CA ARG A 571 20.94 6.41 3.26
C ARG A 571 20.12 5.13 3.26
N LEU A 572 19.71 4.66 4.43
CA LEU A 572 18.89 3.47 4.56
C LEU A 572 18.08 3.49 5.86
N VAL A 573 16.79 3.13 5.76
CA VAL A 573 15.90 2.99 6.91
C VAL A 573 15.38 1.56 7.00
N MET A 574 15.40 0.97 8.19
CA MET A 574 14.73 -0.30 8.47
C MET A 574 13.41 -0.04 9.22
N ASN A 575 12.29 -0.61 8.76
CA ASN A 575 10.99 -0.36 9.39
C ASN A 575 10.01 -1.56 9.31
N ASN A 576 8.86 -1.48 9.98
CA ASN A 576 7.79 -2.46 9.76
C ASN A 576 7.05 -2.17 8.46
N HIS A 577 6.85 -3.18 7.60
CA HIS A 577 6.08 -3.02 6.36
C HIS A 577 4.60 -2.71 6.64
N ILE A 578 3.99 -1.79 5.86
CA ILE A 578 2.56 -1.40 6.03
C ILE A 578 1.60 -2.60 6.00
N GLY A 579 1.80 -3.53 5.06
CA GLY A 579 0.99 -4.74 4.94
C GLY A 579 1.17 -5.70 6.13
N LYS A 580 2.33 -5.67 6.81
CA LYS A 580 2.62 -6.51 7.98
C LYS A 580 2.40 -5.75 9.30
N GLY A 581 1.50 -4.77 9.29
CA GLY A 581 1.12 -4.02 10.49
C GLY A 581 1.85 -2.73 10.75
N GLY A 582 2.80 -2.32 9.90
CA GLY A 582 3.49 -1.03 9.99
C GLY A 582 2.54 0.17 9.93
N HIS A 583 3.02 1.34 10.34
CA HIS A 583 2.29 2.60 10.23
C HIS A 583 2.75 3.42 9.01
N LEU A 584 1.82 4.19 8.42
CA LEU A 584 2.02 4.97 7.19
C LEU A 584 3.15 6.00 7.32
N SER A 585 3.29 6.65 8.48
CA SER A 585 4.33 7.68 8.72
C SER A 585 5.75 7.15 8.52
N ALA A 586 6.01 5.88 8.79
CA ALA A 586 7.32 5.27 8.61
C ALA A 586 7.57 4.78 7.18
N GLN A 587 6.59 4.87 6.26
CA GLN A 587 6.72 4.34 4.90
C GLN A 587 7.15 5.42 3.90
N PRO A 588 7.83 5.04 2.79
CA PRO A 588 8.11 5.96 1.67
C PRO A 588 6.87 6.54 0.97
N MET A 589 5.70 5.94 1.15
CA MET A 589 4.43 6.49 0.67
C MET A 589 3.78 7.48 1.66
N GLY A 590 4.34 7.62 2.87
CA GLY A 590 3.93 8.56 3.90
C GLY A 590 5.04 9.57 4.22
N ALA A 591 5.17 9.93 5.51
CA ALA A 591 6.05 11.02 5.96
C ALA A 591 7.55 10.81 5.68
N LEU A 592 8.00 9.57 5.51
CA LEU A 592 9.41 9.27 5.25
C LEU A 592 9.87 9.64 3.82
N ARG A 593 8.95 9.80 2.87
CA ARG A 593 9.21 9.93 1.42
C ARG A 593 10.37 10.86 1.06
N ASP A 594 10.38 12.04 1.66
CA ASP A 594 11.30 13.12 1.27
C ASP A 594 12.61 13.10 2.06
N PHE A 595 12.72 12.25 3.08
CA PHE A 595 13.88 12.19 3.98
C PHE A 595 14.75 10.96 3.76
N VAL A 596 14.27 9.94 3.05
CA VAL A 596 15.04 8.75 2.68
C VAL A 596 15.63 8.88 1.28
N ALA A 597 16.86 8.38 1.11
CA ALA A 597 17.53 8.31 -0.17
C ALA A 597 16.83 7.32 -1.11
N ARG A 598 17.18 7.39 -2.40
CA ARG A 598 16.93 6.28 -3.31
C ARG A 598 18.14 5.35 -3.28
N ASP A 599 17.87 4.05 -3.18
CA ASP A 599 18.90 3.03 -3.33
C ASP A 599 19.37 3.03 -4.80
N PRO A 600 20.66 3.26 -5.07
CA PRO A 600 21.17 3.28 -6.44
C PRO A 600 21.02 1.93 -7.16
N HIS A 601 21.00 0.81 -6.42
CA HIS A 601 20.88 -0.54 -6.97
C HIS A 601 19.46 -0.86 -7.42
N THR A 602 18.48 -0.66 -6.55
CA THR A 602 17.07 -0.98 -6.84
C THR A 602 16.27 0.18 -7.43
N GLU A 603 16.81 1.41 -7.41
CA GLU A 603 16.18 2.67 -7.81
C GLU A 603 14.92 3.05 -7.01
N ARG A 604 14.66 2.31 -5.93
CA ARG A 604 13.54 2.47 -5.00
C ARG A 604 13.95 3.32 -3.79
N PRO A 605 13.00 3.83 -3.00
CA PRO A 605 13.34 4.36 -1.68
C PRO A 605 14.17 3.34 -0.90
N ALA A 606 15.29 3.78 -0.30
CA ALA A 606 16.22 2.94 0.43
C ALA A 606 15.65 2.52 1.80
N VAL A 607 14.61 1.69 1.74
CA VAL A 607 13.90 1.16 2.89
C VAL A 607 13.89 -0.35 2.80
N VAL A 608 14.33 -0.99 3.88
CA VAL A 608 14.22 -2.43 4.07
C VAL A 608 13.21 -2.69 5.18
N ASN A 609 12.39 -3.72 5.02
CA ASN A 609 11.40 -4.04 6.04
C ASN A 609 11.92 -5.13 6.97
N PHE A 610 11.49 -5.11 8.24
CA PHE A 610 11.72 -6.24 9.14
C PHE A 610 11.11 -7.52 8.57
N PRO A 611 11.87 -8.63 8.50
CA PRO A 611 11.31 -9.94 8.26
C PRO A 611 10.40 -10.32 9.43
N VAL A 612 9.36 -11.10 9.12
CA VAL A 612 8.37 -11.59 10.09
C VAL A 612 8.31 -13.11 10.03
N LEU A 613 7.91 -13.74 11.13
CA LEU A 613 7.75 -15.18 11.18
C LEU A 613 6.67 -15.64 10.18
N ALA A 614 6.93 -16.75 9.50
CA ALA A 614 6.10 -17.20 8.41
C ALA A 614 4.72 -17.73 8.89
N GLU A 615 4.70 -18.28 10.10
CA GLU A 615 3.53 -18.76 10.84
C GLU A 615 2.85 -17.66 11.65
N ASN A 616 3.56 -16.56 11.95
CA ASN A 616 3.02 -15.42 12.68
C ASN A 616 3.53 -14.09 12.09
N PRO A 617 2.86 -13.56 11.05
CA PRO A 617 3.31 -12.36 10.33
C PRO A 617 3.19 -11.06 11.13
N TYR A 618 2.75 -11.11 12.40
CA TYR A 618 2.70 -9.96 13.31
C TYR A 618 3.94 -9.85 14.20
N LYS A 619 4.79 -10.89 14.23
CA LYS A 619 6.01 -10.98 15.04
C LYS A 619 7.26 -10.93 14.16
N ILE A 620 8.23 -10.09 14.55
CA ILE A 620 9.50 -9.97 13.84
C ILE A 620 10.31 -11.26 13.98
N ASP A 621 10.91 -11.71 12.88
CA ASP A 621 11.92 -12.77 12.86
C ASP A 621 13.27 -12.15 13.25
N VAL A 622 13.65 -12.30 14.52
CA VAL A 622 14.86 -11.66 15.06
C VAL A 622 16.12 -12.19 14.36
N PRO A 623 16.40 -13.51 14.26
CA PRO A 623 17.56 -14.00 13.51
C PRO A 623 17.68 -13.43 12.09
N ALA A 624 16.61 -13.50 11.29
CA ALA A 624 16.63 -12.97 9.93
C ALA A 624 16.83 -11.43 9.91
N THR A 625 16.31 -10.72 10.91
CA THR A 625 16.52 -9.29 11.06
C THR A 625 18.00 -8.97 11.31
N LEU A 626 18.68 -9.72 12.19
CA LEU A 626 20.09 -9.47 12.51
C LEU A 626 21.00 -9.69 11.29
N GLU A 627 20.73 -10.73 10.49
CA GLU A 627 21.44 -10.97 9.22
C GLU A 627 21.27 -9.80 8.23
N LEU A 628 20.05 -9.25 8.15
CA LEU A 628 19.77 -8.09 7.30
C LEU A 628 20.47 -6.83 7.83
N VAL A 629 20.42 -6.57 9.14
CA VAL A 629 21.09 -5.42 9.78
C VAL A 629 22.59 -5.45 9.49
N ASP A 630 23.23 -6.62 9.59
CA ASP A 630 24.66 -6.78 9.29
C ASP A 630 25.00 -6.39 7.85
N THR A 631 24.14 -6.80 6.92
CA THR A 631 24.32 -6.57 5.48
C THR A 631 24.00 -5.14 5.08
N CYS A 632 22.90 -4.57 5.58
CA CYS A 632 22.36 -3.30 5.10
C CYS A 632 22.80 -2.08 5.93
N ARG A 633 23.24 -2.28 7.19
CA ARG A 633 23.73 -1.23 8.10
C ARG A 633 22.88 0.05 8.07
N PRO A 634 21.62 0.00 8.54
CA PRO A 634 20.67 1.11 8.47
C PRO A 634 21.16 2.33 9.27
N GLU A 635 20.92 3.56 8.78
CA GLU A 635 21.18 4.77 9.59
C GLU A 635 20.07 5.00 10.63
N LEU A 636 18.85 4.52 10.34
CA LEU A 636 17.67 4.64 11.19
C LEU A 636 16.89 3.33 11.20
N ILE A 637 16.54 2.85 12.39
CA ILE A 637 15.63 1.72 12.61
C ILE A 637 14.36 2.26 13.26
N VAL A 638 13.20 1.99 12.68
CA VAL A 638 11.89 2.46 13.17
C VAL A 638 10.99 1.28 13.50
N PHE A 639 10.80 1.01 14.79
CA PHE A 639 9.72 0.15 15.27
C PHE A 639 8.44 0.99 15.28
N GLY A 640 7.53 0.76 14.34
CA GLY A 640 6.36 1.61 14.16
C GLY A 640 5.20 0.85 13.54
N LYS A 641 4.37 0.25 14.41
CA LYS A 641 3.21 -0.56 14.01
C LYS A 641 1.88 0.08 14.41
N SER A 642 0.90 -0.09 13.52
CA SER A 642 -0.53 0.15 13.78
C SER A 642 -1.25 -1.11 14.28
N MET A 643 -0.77 -2.29 13.86
CA MET A 643 -1.24 -3.60 14.32
C MET A 643 -0.17 -4.19 15.25
N VAL A 644 -0.39 -4.09 16.56
CA VAL A 644 0.59 -4.51 17.57
C VAL A 644 -0.03 -5.62 18.40
N LEU A 645 0.37 -6.86 18.16
CA LEU A 645 -0.03 -8.02 18.97
C LEU A 645 1.10 -8.51 19.89
N HIS A 646 2.34 -8.15 19.59
CA HIS A 646 3.55 -8.59 20.27
C HIS A 646 4.41 -7.40 20.67
N LYS A 647 5.29 -7.62 21.66
CA LYS A 647 6.39 -6.68 21.95
C LYS A 647 7.37 -6.62 20.78
N GLU A 648 7.99 -5.46 20.58
CA GLU A 648 9.05 -5.29 19.57
C GLU A 648 10.41 -5.72 20.14
N PRO A 649 11.31 -6.34 19.37
CA PRO A 649 12.59 -6.87 19.86
C PRO A 649 13.68 -5.77 19.95
N VAL A 650 13.41 -4.71 20.72
CA VAL A 650 14.28 -3.52 20.82
C VAL A 650 15.63 -3.89 21.45
N ALA A 651 15.62 -4.65 22.56
CA ALA A 651 16.82 -5.03 23.29
C ALA A 651 17.74 -5.97 22.50
N GLU A 652 17.14 -6.94 21.79
CA GLU A 652 17.88 -7.88 20.97
C GLU A 652 18.61 -7.18 19.83
N ILE A 653 17.94 -6.24 19.17
CA ILE A 653 18.51 -5.47 18.05
C ILE A 653 19.55 -4.46 18.57
N ARG A 654 19.26 -3.72 19.66
CA ARG A 654 20.24 -2.81 20.28
C ARG A 654 21.54 -3.53 20.59
N ARG A 655 21.47 -4.66 21.30
CA ARG A 655 22.64 -5.44 21.68
C ARG A 655 23.48 -5.84 20.46
N TYR A 656 22.83 -6.27 19.37
CA TYR A 656 23.55 -6.61 18.15
C TYR A 656 24.24 -5.39 17.52
N LEU A 657 23.57 -4.24 17.47
CA LEU A 657 24.17 -3.00 16.95
C LEU A 657 25.41 -2.60 17.76
N ASP A 658 25.35 -2.71 19.08
CA ASP A 658 26.49 -2.45 19.97
C ASP A 658 27.65 -3.42 19.71
N ASP A 659 27.37 -4.73 19.72
CA ASP A 659 28.35 -5.79 19.54
C ASP A 659 29.03 -5.71 18.16
N ALA A 660 28.26 -5.36 17.11
CA ALA A 660 28.75 -5.22 15.74
C ALA A 660 29.28 -3.81 15.40
N HIS A 661 29.25 -2.87 16.36
CA HIS A 661 29.66 -1.47 16.20
C HIS A 661 28.97 -0.77 15.01
N ILE A 662 27.66 -0.96 14.88
CA ILE A 662 26.84 -0.35 13.84
C ILE A 662 26.20 0.93 14.39
N ASP A 663 26.58 2.07 13.82
CA ASP A 663 26.03 3.38 14.16
C ASP A 663 24.63 3.58 13.54
N SER A 664 23.60 3.14 14.27
CA SER A 664 22.18 3.34 13.91
C SER A 664 21.44 4.10 15.00
N VAL A 665 20.50 4.96 14.61
CA VAL A 665 19.50 5.52 15.53
C VAL A 665 18.33 4.55 15.65
N VAL A 666 17.97 4.17 16.87
CA VAL A 666 16.82 3.30 17.15
C VAL A 666 15.63 4.13 17.62
N MET A 667 14.60 4.23 16.78
CA MET A 667 13.38 4.97 17.05
C MET A 667 12.22 4.00 17.26
N TYR A 668 11.45 4.19 18.34
CA TYR A 668 10.20 3.47 18.58
C TYR A 668 9.01 4.43 18.51
N ASP A 669 8.22 4.33 17.45
CA ASP A 669 6.89 4.91 17.39
C ASP A 669 5.91 4.05 18.20
N MET A 670 5.69 4.46 19.44
CA MET A 670 4.82 3.79 20.40
C MET A 670 3.37 4.26 20.30
N ALA A 671 2.92 4.97 19.25
CA ALA A 671 1.62 5.65 19.27
C ALA A 671 0.44 4.77 19.74
N HIS A 672 0.38 3.48 19.36
CA HIS A 672 -0.67 2.57 19.80
C HIS A 672 -0.46 1.97 21.20
N VAL A 673 0.77 1.90 21.71
CA VAL A 673 1.13 1.24 22.98
C VAL A 673 1.71 2.20 24.02
N LEU A 674 1.73 3.51 23.73
CA LEU A 674 2.33 4.53 24.58
C LEU A 674 1.74 4.52 25.98
N GLY A 675 0.42 4.36 26.11
CA GLY A 675 -0.22 4.30 27.42
C GLY A 675 0.04 3.02 28.20
N LEU A 676 0.59 2.00 27.54
CA LEU A 676 1.01 0.73 28.15
C LEU A 676 2.50 0.72 28.51
N THR A 677 3.27 1.74 28.14
CA THR A 677 4.70 1.81 28.43
C THR A 677 4.97 1.69 29.93
N GLY A 678 6.03 0.98 30.28
CA GLY A 678 6.38 0.68 31.66
C GLY A 678 6.48 -0.83 31.94
N PRO A 679 6.53 -1.21 33.23
CA PRO A 679 6.90 -2.57 33.64
C PRO A 679 5.88 -3.66 33.23
N HIS A 680 4.65 -3.28 32.89
CA HIS A 680 3.59 -4.23 32.54
C HIS A 680 3.57 -4.64 31.06
N PHE A 681 4.23 -3.88 30.18
CA PHE A 681 4.31 -4.18 28.75
C PHE A 681 5.76 -4.10 28.26
N GLN A 682 6.28 -2.90 28.04
CA GLN A 682 7.58 -2.66 27.41
C GLN A 682 8.22 -1.36 27.90
N GLN A 683 9.53 -1.35 28.10
CA GLN A 683 10.31 -0.19 28.58
C GLN A 683 11.35 0.22 27.52
N PRO A 684 10.97 1.05 26.54
CA PRO A 684 11.73 1.27 25.31
C PRO A 684 13.16 1.77 25.54
N PHE A 685 13.36 2.72 26.45
CA PHE A 685 14.68 3.30 26.73
C PHE A 685 15.59 2.33 27.50
N ALA A 686 15.04 1.58 28.46
CA ALA A 686 15.77 0.53 29.16
C ALA A 686 16.16 -0.63 28.22
N GLU A 687 15.37 -0.86 27.19
CA GLU A 687 15.64 -1.83 26.12
C GLU A 687 16.55 -1.26 25.01
N GLY A 688 16.91 0.03 25.06
CA GLY A 688 17.93 0.61 24.18
C GLY A 688 17.42 1.39 22.97
N ALA A 689 16.14 1.80 22.94
CA ALA A 689 15.69 2.83 22.01
C ALA A 689 16.41 4.15 22.28
N ASP A 690 16.79 4.87 21.23
CA ASP A 690 17.34 6.23 21.31
C ASP A 690 16.24 7.28 21.42
N LEU A 691 15.19 7.10 20.61
CA LEU A 691 14.06 8.02 20.48
C LEU A 691 12.74 7.27 20.63
N VAL A 692 11.78 7.90 21.30
CA VAL A 692 10.38 7.46 21.28
C VAL A 692 9.53 8.56 20.68
N THR A 693 8.63 8.19 19.79
CA THR A 693 7.58 9.07 19.27
C THR A 693 6.23 8.45 19.57
N GLY A 694 5.19 9.27 19.59
CA GLY A 694 3.86 8.73 19.84
C GLY A 694 2.74 9.73 19.69
N SER A 695 1.52 9.20 19.64
CA SER A 695 0.28 9.95 19.76
C SER A 695 -0.19 9.96 21.21
N THR A 696 -0.63 11.11 21.71
CA THR A 696 -1.04 11.30 23.11
C THR A 696 -2.53 11.02 23.39
N HIS A 697 -3.26 10.35 22.48
CA HIS A 697 -4.72 10.21 22.54
C HIS A 697 -5.25 8.79 22.29
N LYS A 698 -4.36 7.80 22.17
CA LYS A 698 -4.72 6.39 21.94
C LYS A 698 -4.80 5.66 23.28
N THR A 699 -3.92 4.68 23.51
CA THR A 699 -3.77 4.06 24.84
C THR A 699 -3.29 5.05 25.89
N PHE A 700 -2.46 6.03 25.51
CA PHE A 700 -2.25 7.22 26.33
C PHE A 700 -3.48 8.11 26.16
N PHE A 701 -4.26 8.26 27.22
CA PHE A 701 -5.63 8.76 27.12
C PHE A 701 -5.78 10.28 27.26
N GLY A 702 -4.85 11.02 26.66
CA GLY A 702 -4.79 12.48 26.63
C GLY A 702 -5.40 13.11 25.38
N THR A 703 -5.01 14.36 25.09
CA THR A 703 -5.54 15.14 23.97
C THR A 703 -4.87 14.77 22.65
N GLN A 704 -5.50 15.10 21.51
CA GLN A 704 -4.95 14.80 20.19
C GLN A 704 -3.70 15.63 19.88
N ARG A 705 -2.52 15.10 20.20
CA ARG A 705 -1.21 15.67 19.92
C ARG A 705 -0.20 14.57 19.54
N GLY A 706 1.02 14.99 19.21
CA GLY A 706 2.20 14.12 19.15
C GLY A 706 3.16 14.43 20.29
N MET A 707 4.14 13.55 20.48
CA MET A 707 5.31 13.82 21.32
C MET A 707 6.57 13.21 20.68
N ILE A 708 7.71 13.80 20.99
CA ILE A 708 9.03 13.26 20.71
C ILE A 708 9.80 13.24 22.03
N THR A 709 10.39 12.10 22.37
CA THR A 709 11.18 11.95 23.59
C THR A 709 12.49 11.25 23.29
N SER A 710 13.49 11.51 24.12
CA SER A 710 14.86 11.03 23.91
C SER A 710 15.50 10.58 25.22
N ARG A 711 16.38 9.58 25.13
CA ARG A 711 17.29 9.21 26.23
C ARG A 711 18.57 10.04 26.27
N PHE A 712 18.86 10.81 25.21
CA PHE A 712 20.15 11.48 25.10
C PHE A 712 20.36 12.46 26.24
N GLU A 713 21.55 12.40 26.83
CA GLU A 713 21.99 13.35 27.84
C GLU A 713 22.90 14.41 27.20
N GLU A 714 22.94 15.63 27.75
CA GLU A 714 23.62 16.79 27.16
C GLU A 714 25.11 16.54 26.82
N HIS A 715 25.76 15.66 27.58
CA HIS A 715 27.17 15.31 27.42
C HIS A 715 27.43 14.23 26.35
N GLU A 716 26.38 13.57 25.81
CA GLU A 716 26.50 12.54 24.78
C GLU A 716 26.63 13.16 23.37
N GLU A 717 27.40 12.53 22.49
CA GLU A 717 27.62 13.00 21.11
C GLU A 717 26.30 13.17 20.32
N ARG A 718 25.31 12.30 20.58
CA ARG A 718 24.02 12.33 19.89
C ARG A 718 23.06 13.40 20.44
N TYR A 719 23.43 14.16 21.47
CA TYR A 719 22.57 15.24 21.97
C TYR A 719 22.32 16.34 20.91
N GLU A 720 23.25 16.56 19.98
CA GLU A 720 23.02 17.50 18.87
C GLU A 720 21.85 17.06 17.97
N LEU A 721 21.55 15.75 17.88
CA LEU A 721 20.34 15.28 17.19
C LEU A 721 19.08 15.71 17.96
N TRP A 722 19.10 15.71 19.30
CA TRP A 722 18.00 16.25 20.10
C TRP A 722 17.84 17.76 19.88
N GLU A 723 18.92 18.54 19.89
CA GLU A 723 18.85 19.97 19.53
C GLU A 723 18.27 20.18 18.12
N ALA A 724 18.67 19.34 17.16
CA ALA A 724 18.12 19.37 15.81
C ALA A 724 16.61 19.09 15.83
N ILE A 725 16.15 18.10 16.60
CA ILE A 725 14.72 17.81 16.81
C ILE A 725 14.00 19.07 17.30
N ARG A 726 14.50 19.73 18.36
CA ARG A 726 13.87 20.96 18.88
C ARG A 726 13.76 22.05 17.82
N ARG A 727 14.82 22.27 17.02
CA ARG A 727 14.84 23.24 15.90
C ARG A 727 13.88 22.86 14.77
N ARG A 728 13.72 21.57 14.49
CA ARG A 728 12.80 21.06 13.44
C ARG A 728 11.35 20.97 13.92
N THR A 729 11.11 20.90 15.22
CA THR A 729 9.79 21.11 15.82
C THR A 729 9.39 22.58 15.74
N PHE A 730 10.17 23.48 16.34
CA PHE A 730 9.97 24.94 16.21
C PHE A 730 11.28 25.63 15.84
N PRO A 731 11.30 26.50 14.82
CA PRO A 731 10.16 26.94 13.98
C PRO A 731 9.87 26.00 12.80
N GLY A 732 10.43 24.78 12.77
CA GLY A 732 10.39 23.92 11.59
C GLY A 732 9.02 23.33 11.24
N SER A 733 8.23 22.92 12.23
CA SER A 733 6.96 22.17 12.03
C SER A 733 5.74 22.91 12.56
N VAL A 734 5.92 23.74 13.59
CA VAL A 734 4.86 24.55 14.19
C VAL A 734 5.30 26.00 14.34
N SER A 735 4.32 26.90 14.36
CA SER A 735 4.49 28.27 14.86
C SER A 735 4.01 28.31 16.31
N ASN A 736 2.69 28.30 16.52
CA ASN A 736 2.06 28.03 17.83
C ASN A 736 1.60 26.58 17.92
N HIS A 737 1.51 26.04 19.14
CA HIS A 737 1.33 24.60 19.38
C HIS A 737 0.08 24.28 20.22
N HIS A 738 -1.06 24.91 19.89
CA HIS A 738 -2.40 24.57 20.40
C HIS A 738 -2.48 24.44 21.93
N LEU A 739 -2.34 25.56 22.64
CA LEU A 739 -2.06 25.58 24.08
C LEU A 739 -3.21 25.02 24.94
N GLY A 740 -4.47 25.16 24.52
CA GLY A 740 -5.61 24.53 25.17
C GLY A 740 -5.48 23.00 25.22
N ALA A 741 -5.23 22.36 24.07
CA ALA A 741 -5.00 20.92 24.01
C ALA A 741 -3.78 20.48 24.84
N MET A 742 -2.76 21.33 24.98
CA MET A 742 -1.59 21.05 25.82
C MET A 742 -1.92 21.11 27.32
N LEU A 743 -2.73 22.08 27.75
CA LEU A 743 -3.23 22.13 29.12
C LEU A 743 -4.08 20.90 29.45
N GLY A 744 -4.95 20.47 28.53
CA GLY A 744 -5.66 19.20 28.66
C GLY A 744 -4.73 18.00 28.73
N LEU A 745 -3.61 18.01 27.98
CA LEU A 745 -2.63 16.93 28.00
C LEU A 745 -1.90 16.84 29.35
N LEU A 746 -1.58 17.98 29.99
CA LEU A 746 -1.02 18.00 31.33
C LEU A 746 -1.94 17.28 32.34
N MET A 747 -3.24 17.59 32.31
CA MET A 747 -4.22 16.91 33.15
C MET A 747 -4.26 15.40 32.88
N ALA A 748 -4.19 15.00 31.61
CA ALA A 748 -4.14 13.58 31.26
C ALA A 748 -2.84 12.90 31.69
N ALA A 749 -1.70 13.61 31.70
CA ALA A 749 -0.43 13.09 32.21
C ALA A 749 -0.51 12.81 33.71
N TYR A 750 -1.14 13.71 34.49
CA TYR A 750 -1.44 13.45 35.90
C TYR A 750 -2.31 12.20 36.09
N GLU A 751 -3.34 12.02 35.27
CA GLU A 751 -4.18 10.82 35.31
C GLU A 751 -3.37 9.56 34.95
N MET A 752 -2.59 9.59 33.88
CA MET A 752 -1.77 8.46 33.45
C MET A 752 -0.78 8.04 34.55
N ASN A 753 -0.03 8.98 35.13
CA ASN A 753 0.90 8.69 36.22
C ASN A 753 0.19 8.17 37.48
N ARG A 754 -1.03 8.63 37.77
CA ARG A 754 -1.79 8.19 38.94
C ARG A 754 -2.32 6.77 38.82
N PHE A 755 -2.75 6.37 37.62
CA PHE A 755 -3.59 5.19 37.41
C PHE A 755 -2.92 4.07 36.61
N LYS A 756 -1.74 4.30 36.00
CA LYS A 756 -1.09 3.33 35.09
C LYS A 756 -0.92 1.92 35.68
N ASP A 757 -0.52 1.80 36.94
CA ASP A 757 -0.19 0.50 37.56
C ASP A 757 -1.43 -0.39 37.75
N GLU A 758 -2.63 0.21 37.81
CA GLU A 758 -3.90 -0.52 37.84
C GLU A 758 -4.50 -0.68 36.42
N TYR A 759 -4.42 0.38 35.62
CA TYR A 759 -5.02 0.43 34.29
C TYR A 759 -4.34 -0.53 33.30
N GLN A 760 -3.00 -0.50 33.20
CA GLN A 760 -2.26 -1.23 32.17
C GLN A 760 -2.45 -2.75 32.26
N PRO A 761 -2.34 -3.40 33.44
CA PRO A 761 -2.58 -4.83 33.55
C PRO A 761 -4.00 -5.23 33.17
N LYS A 762 -5.01 -4.42 33.56
CA LYS A 762 -6.42 -4.66 33.21
C LYS A 762 -6.66 -4.58 31.71
N VAL A 763 -6.04 -3.63 31.01
CA VAL A 763 -6.15 -3.54 29.54
C VAL A 763 -5.64 -4.81 28.87
N ILE A 764 -4.47 -5.31 29.28
CA ILE A 764 -3.86 -6.52 28.72
C ILE A 764 -4.71 -7.76 29.06
N ALA A 765 -5.17 -7.88 30.31
CA ALA A 765 -6.03 -8.99 30.74
C ALA A 765 -7.36 -9.03 29.97
N ASN A 766 -8.01 -7.87 29.81
CA ASN A 766 -9.25 -7.74 29.04
C ASN A 766 -9.05 -8.10 27.57
N ALA A 767 -7.96 -7.67 26.94
CA ALA A 767 -7.68 -7.99 25.54
C ALA A 767 -7.51 -9.51 25.33
N LYS A 768 -6.76 -10.18 26.22
CA LYS A 768 -6.60 -11.64 26.21
C LYS A 768 -7.92 -12.38 26.44
N ALA A 769 -8.70 -11.94 27.43
CA ALA A 769 -10.01 -12.54 27.71
C ALA A 769 -10.97 -12.37 26.53
N PHE A 770 -10.96 -11.20 25.90
CA PHE A 770 -11.80 -10.92 24.73
C PHE A 770 -11.40 -11.75 23.51
N ALA A 771 -10.10 -11.88 23.24
CA ALA A 771 -9.58 -12.73 22.16
C ALA A 771 -10.01 -14.19 22.34
N LEU A 772 -9.87 -14.75 23.54
CA LEU A 772 -10.31 -16.10 23.86
C LEU A 772 -11.84 -16.24 23.71
N ALA A 773 -12.61 -15.28 24.21
CA ALA A 773 -14.07 -15.33 24.10
C ALA A 773 -14.56 -15.27 22.65
N LEU A 774 -13.93 -14.44 21.81
CA LEU A 774 -14.23 -14.39 20.38
C LEU A 774 -13.87 -15.71 19.69
N LYS A 775 -12.75 -16.33 20.06
CA LYS A 775 -12.37 -17.66 19.57
C LYS A 775 -13.42 -18.71 19.96
N ASP A 776 -13.87 -18.73 21.21
CA ASP A 776 -14.91 -19.63 21.71
C ASP A 776 -16.26 -19.42 20.97
N CYS A 777 -16.53 -18.19 20.54
CA CYS A 777 -17.70 -17.83 19.74
C CYS A 777 -17.61 -18.25 18.26
N GLY A 778 -16.48 -18.83 17.83
CA GLY A 778 -16.26 -19.31 16.46
C GLY A 778 -15.61 -18.31 15.51
N PHE A 779 -15.09 -17.19 16.00
CA PHE A 779 -14.31 -16.27 15.17
C PHE A 779 -12.90 -16.82 14.89
N ASP A 780 -12.36 -16.45 13.73
CA ASP A 780 -10.94 -16.63 13.43
C ASP A 780 -10.14 -15.45 14.00
N VAL A 781 -9.40 -15.70 15.08
CA VAL A 781 -8.62 -14.70 15.82
C VAL A 781 -7.16 -14.82 15.41
N ALA A 782 -6.58 -13.73 14.91
CA ALA A 782 -5.18 -13.67 14.52
C ALA A 782 -4.27 -13.46 15.74
N GLY A 783 -3.07 -14.04 15.68
CA GLY A 783 -2.07 -13.97 16.74
C GLY A 783 -1.64 -15.36 17.23
N ASP A 784 -0.86 -15.39 18.29
CA ASP A 784 -0.31 -16.62 18.88
C ASP A 784 -1.23 -17.15 20.00
N PRO A 785 -1.88 -18.32 19.85
CA PRO A 785 -2.76 -18.88 20.87
C PRO A 785 -2.07 -19.14 22.22
N ASP A 786 -0.76 -19.41 22.25
CA ASP A 786 -0.03 -19.77 23.48
C ASP A 786 0.10 -18.59 24.44
N ILE A 787 -0.05 -17.37 23.94
CA ILE A 787 -0.08 -16.13 24.74
C ILE A 787 -1.47 -15.51 24.84
N SER A 788 -2.51 -16.26 24.44
CA SER A 788 -3.89 -15.78 24.30
C SER A 788 -4.02 -14.69 23.22
N PHE A 789 -3.34 -14.88 22.09
CA PHE A 789 -3.35 -14.11 20.85
C PHE A 789 -2.70 -12.71 20.88
N THR A 790 -2.60 -12.06 22.05
CA THR A 790 -2.12 -10.68 22.14
C THR A 790 -1.39 -10.39 23.46
N GLU A 791 -0.39 -9.52 23.40
CA GLU A 791 0.32 -8.95 24.55
C GLU A 791 -0.04 -7.48 24.80
N THR A 792 -0.98 -6.93 24.01
CA THR A 792 -1.31 -5.50 23.99
C THR A 792 -2.79 -5.27 24.30
N HIS A 793 -3.34 -4.12 23.92
CA HIS A 793 -4.76 -3.81 23.98
C HIS A 793 -5.56 -4.27 22.75
N GLN A 794 -4.91 -4.78 21.71
CA GLN A 794 -5.55 -5.07 20.43
C GLN A 794 -5.92 -6.54 20.27
N VAL A 795 -7.01 -6.77 19.54
CA VAL A 795 -7.43 -8.09 19.03
C VAL A 795 -7.74 -7.94 17.54
N ILE A 796 -7.33 -8.92 16.72
CA ILE A 796 -7.58 -8.90 15.27
C ILE A 796 -8.39 -10.12 14.90
N LEU A 797 -9.52 -9.89 14.22
CA LEU A 797 -10.36 -10.94 13.66
C LEU A 797 -10.14 -11.05 12.15
N LYS A 798 -10.13 -12.26 11.61
CA LYS A 798 -10.25 -12.52 10.18
C LYS A 798 -11.72 -12.87 9.87
N VAL A 799 -12.37 -12.05 9.07
CA VAL A 799 -13.80 -12.16 8.74
C VAL A 799 -14.06 -12.57 7.27
N GLY A 800 -12.99 -12.79 6.51
CA GLY A 800 -13.02 -13.25 5.12
C GLY A 800 -12.69 -12.14 4.12
N TYR A 801 -12.16 -12.53 2.95
CA TYR A 801 -11.64 -11.60 1.95
C TYR A 801 -12.66 -10.56 1.49
N ALA A 802 -12.29 -9.28 1.53
CA ALA A 802 -13.13 -8.13 1.20
C ALA A 802 -14.45 -8.00 2.01
N LYS A 803 -14.57 -8.67 3.16
CA LYS A 803 -15.75 -8.59 4.04
C LYS A 803 -15.60 -7.60 5.20
N GLY A 804 -14.39 -7.12 5.47
CA GLY A 804 -14.11 -6.21 6.60
C GLY A 804 -15.05 -4.99 6.64
N PRO A 805 -15.19 -4.21 5.56
CA PRO A 805 -16.06 -3.02 5.55
C PRO A 805 -17.54 -3.33 5.84
N GLU A 806 -18.10 -4.39 5.23
CA GLU A 806 -19.49 -4.83 5.46
C GLU A 806 -19.71 -5.22 6.93
N VAL A 807 -18.79 -6.01 7.50
CA VAL A 807 -18.86 -6.46 8.89
C VAL A 807 -18.76 -5.28 9.86
N ALA A 808 -17.86 -4.33 9.61
CA ALA A 808 -17.72 -3.12 10.40
C ALA A 808 -19.02 -2.29 10.39
N GLN A 809 -19.66 -2.15 9.23
CA GLN A 809 -20.94 -1.44 9.09
C GLN A 809 -22.09 -2.14 9.85
N ARG A 810 -22.15 -3.48 9.79
CA ARG A 810 -23.15 -4.27 10.53
C ARG A 810 -22.98 -4.13 12.04
N LEU A 811 -21.74 -4.10 12.53
CA LEU A 811 -21.43 -3.82 13.93
C LEU A 811 -21.84 -2.38 14.31
N GLU A 812 -21.52 -1.39 13.47
CA GLU A 812 -21.87 0.02 13.71
C GLU A 812 -23.39 0.22 13.79
N ALA A 813 -24.15 -0.43 12.90
CA ALA A 813 -25.63 -0.43 12.93
C ALA A 813 -26.21 -1.02 14.23
N ASN A 814 -25.40 -1.73 15.01
CA ASN A 814 -25.74 -2.30 16.32
C ASN A 814 -25.02 -1.59 17.48
N ASN A 815 -24.56 -0.35 17.30
CA ASN A 815 -23.85 0.45 18.30
C ASN A 815 -22.49 -0.12 18.76
N ILE A 816 -21.84 -0.98 17.94
CA ILE A 816 -20.47 -1.42 18.17
C ILE A 816 -19.59 -0.87 17.05
N ILE A 817 -18.69 0.05 17.35
CA ILE A 817 -17.79 0.61 16.33
C ILE A 817 -16.40 -0.02 16.41
N CYS A 818 -15.83 -0.28 15.24
CA CYS A 818 -14.51 -0.86 15.05
C CYS A 818 -13.94 -0.37 13.71
N ASN A 819 -12.75 -0.81 13.33
CA ASN A 819 -12.20 -0.51 12.01
C ASN A 819 -11.96 -1.78 11.19
N SER A 820 -12.37 -1.77 9.92
CA SER A 820 -11.90 -2.74 8.94
C SER A 820 -10.39 -2.58 8.75
N GLN A 821 -9.70 -3.68 8.49
CA GLN A 821 -8.25 -3.70 8.47
C GLN A 821 -7.73 -4.70 7.44
N ALA A 822 -6.87 -4.22 6.53
CA ALA A 822 -6.08 -5.11 5.67
C ALA A 822 -5.10 -5.91 6.54
N THR A 823 -5.10 -7.23 6.39
CA THR A 823 -4.18 -8.13 7.07
C THR A 823 -2.90 -8.32 6.24
N PRO A 824 -1.85 -8.99 6.77
CA PRO A 824 -0.64 -9.40 6.03
C PRO A 824 -0.85 -10.12 4.71
N GLU A 825 -2.05 -10.64 4.50
CA GLU A 825 -2.45 -11.39 3.32
C GLU A 825 -3.15 -10.49 2.30
N ASP A 826 -3.59 -9.27 2.62
CA ASP A 826 -4.41 -8.44 1.72
C ASP A 826 -3.60 -7.48 0.86
N GLU A 827 -4.12 -7.13 -0.33
CA GLU A 827 -3.48 -6.18 -1.24
C GLU A 827 -3.69 -4.71 -0.82
N GLY A 828 -4.73 -4.43 -0.02
CA GLY A 828 -5.10 -3.08 0.37
C GLY A 828 -6.36 -2.99 1.22
N PHE A 829 -6.71 -1.78 1.66
CA PHE A 829 -7.80 -1.53 2.61
C PHE A 829 -9.19 -1.92 2.10
N THR A 830 -9.48 -1.72 0.82
CA THR A 830 -10.77 -2.09 0.21
C THR A 830 -10.96 -3.60 0.13
N ALA A 831 -9.86 -4.37 0.11
CA ALA A 831 -9.87 -5.83 0.13
C ALA A 831 -9.77 -6.41 1.56
N ALA A 832 -9.85 -5.55 2.58
CA ALA A 832 -9.63 -5.91 3.97
C ALA A 832 -10.43 -7.15 4.38
N ARG A 833 -9.71 -8.20 4.81
CA ARG A 833 -10.31 -9.39 5.42
C ARG A 833 -10.41 -9.31 6.94
N GLY A 834 -9.83 -8.27 7.54
CA GLY A 834 -9.70 -8.15 8.98
C GLY A 834 -10.65 -7.13 9.61
N ILE A 835 -10.95 -7.35 10.89
CA ILE A 835 -11.48 -6.34 11.81
C ILE A 835 -10.46 -6.14 12.92
N ARG A 836 -10.06 -4.89 13.17
CA ARG A 836 -9.14 -4.55 14.25
C ARG A 836 -9.93 -3.96 15.40
N LEU A 837 -9.74 -4.54 16.58
CA LEU A 837 -10.45 -4.23 17.82
C LEU A 837 -9.46 -3.78 18.89
N GLY A 838 -9.90 -2.91 19.79
CA GLY A 838 -9.15 -2.50 20.97
C GLY A 838 -10.04 -2.36 22.19
N VAL A 839 -9.52 -2.77 23.35
CA VAL A 839 -10.30 -2.80 24.60
C VAL A 839 -10.10 -1.57 25.48
N SER A 840 -9.08 -0.75 25.18
CA SER A 840 -8.56 0.30 26.09
C SER A 840 -9.61 1.30 26.57
N GLU A 841 -10.48 1.78 25.68
CA GLU A 841 -11.50 2.76 26.06
C GLU A 841 -12.55 2.14 26.98
N MET A 842 -13.05 0.95 26.65
CA MET A 842 -14.05 0.29 27.47
C MET A 842 -13.49 -0.21 28.81
N THR A 843 -12.23 -0.62 28.85
CA THR A 843 -11.50 -0.81 30.10
C THR A 843 -11.45 0.48 30.91
N ARG A 844 -11.28 1.65 30.27
CA ARG A 844 -11.27 2.95 30.96
C ARG A 844 -12.63 3.26 31.63
N PHE A 845 -13.73 2.84 31.01
CA PHE A 845 -15.08 2.89 31.57
C PHE A 845 -15.37 1.79 32.61
N GLY A 846 -14.43 0.85 32.82
CA GLY A 846 -14.50 -0.16 33.86
C GLY A 846 -15.06 -1.51 33.43
N MET A 847 -15.17 -1.80 32.13
CA MET A 847 -15.43 -3.17 31.67
C MET A 847 -14.30 -4.11 32.08
N GLU A 848 -14.65 -5.33 32.47
CA GLU A 848 -13.75 -6.41 32.88
C GLU A 848 -13.94 -7.65 31.99
N GLU A 849 -13.23 -8.73 32.28
CA GLU A 849 -13.11 -9.88 31.39
C GLU A 849 -14.47 -10.52 31.04
N ASN A 850 -15.40 -10.59 32.01
CA ASN A 850 -16.74 -11.16 31.80
C ASN A 850 -17.64 -10.26 30.93
N ASP A 851 -17.45 -8.95 30.98
CA ASP A 851 -18.19 -8.02 30.12
C ASP A 851 -17.75 -8.18 28.68
N PHE A 852 -16.44 -8.36 28.44
CA PHE A 852 -15.91 -8.69 27.12
C PHE A 852 -16.35 -10.07 26.61
N ARG A 853 -16.54 -11.06 27.49
CA ARG A 853 -17.17 -12.34 27.12
C ARG A 853 -18.61 -12.15 26.66
N THR A 854 -19.38 -11.30 27.34
CA THR A 854 -20.75 -10.98 26.94
C THR A 854 -20.76 -10.25 25.60
N LEU A 855 -19.86 -9.29 25.42
CA LEU A 855 -19.70 -8.56 24.16
C LEU A 855 -19.34 -9.49 22.98
N ALA A 856 -18.47 -10.47 23.19
CA ALA A 856 -18.11 -11.44 22.16
C ALA A 856 -19.32 -12.24 21.67
N ASN A 857 -20.25 -12.61 22.58
CA ASN A 857 -21.50 -13.28 22.21
C ASN A 857 -22.42 -12.37 21.40
N LEU A 858 -22.57 -11.09 21.77
CA LEU A 858 -23.35 -10.14 20.97
C LEU A 858 -22.74 -9.93 19.57
N MET A 859 -21.40 -9.90 19.47
CA MET A 859 -20.73 -9.83 18.17
C MET A 859 -20.98 -11.07 17.32
N LYS A 860 -21.01 -12.26 17.92
CA LYS A 860 -21.42 -13.51 17.23
C LYS A 860 -22.84 -13.38 16.68
N GLU A 861 -23.78 -12.93 17.51
CA GLU A 861 -25.18 -12.74 17.09
C GLU A 861 -25.26 -11.78 15.89
N ILE A 862 -24.51 -10.67 15.90
CA ILE A 862 -24.50 -9.71 14.80
C ILE A 862 -23.86 -10.29 13.53
N VAL A 863 -22.64 -10.83 13.65
CA VAL A 863 -21.78 -11.13 12.49
C VAL A 863 -22.07 -12.52 11.92
N ILE A 864 -22.19 -13.52 12.78
CA ILE A 864 -22.40 -14.92 12.39
C ILE A 864 -23.89 -15.21 12.23
N ASP A 865 -24.70 -14.83 13.21
CA ASP A 865 -26.13 -15.20 13.23
C ASP A 865 -27.02 -14.19 12.46
N GLY A 866 -26.49 -13.00 12.13
CA GLY A 866 -27.19 -11.98 11.34
C GLY A 866 -28.29 -11.23 12.10
N ALA A 867 -28.23 -11.22 13.43
CA ALA A 867 -29.23 -10.59 14.30
C ALA A 867 -29.03 -9.08 14.45
N ASN A 868 -30.13 -8.39 14.79
CA ASN A 868 -30.09 -7.01 15.28
C ASN A 868 -30.23 -7.04 16.81
N VAL A 869 -29.24 -6.49 17.51
CA VAL A 869 -29.09 -6.55 18.97
C VAL A 869 -28.81 -5.18 19.60
N VAL A 870 -29.27 -4.10 18.94
CA VAL A 870 -29.04 -2.70 19.38
C VAL A 870 -29.39 -2.49 20.85
N GLU A 871 -30.52 -3.02 21.31
CA GLU A 871 -30.98 -2.83 22.70
C GLU A 871 -30.13 -3.63 23.70
N GLN A 872 -29.71 -4.85 23.36
CA GLN A 872 -28.80 -5.65 24.19
C GLN A 872 -27.44 -4.96 24.35
N VAL A 873 -26.92 -4.36 23.27
CA VAL A 873 -25.69 -3.56 23.32
C VAL A 873 -25.85 -2.34 24.23
N LYS A 874 -26.97 -1.62 24.15
CA LYS A 874 -27.28 -0.50 25.06
C LYS A 874 -27.38 -0.96 26.51
N THR A 875 -28.01 -2.10 26.77
CA THR A 875 -28.09 -2.70 28.12
C THR A 875 -26.72 -3.07 28.65
N LEU A 876 -25.86 -3.69 27.83
CA LEU A 876 -24.47 -3.97 28.22
C LEU A 876 -23.70 -2.69 28.49
N ARG A 877 -23.95 -1.61 27.73
CA ARG A 877 -23.27 -0.33 27.85
C ARG A 877 -23.66 0.47 29.10
N GLU A 878 -24.87 0.28 29.63
CA GLU A 878 -25.48 1.10 30.68
C GLU A 878 -24.67 1.22 31.98
N PRO A 879 -24.09 0.14 32.56
CA PRO A 879 -23.29 0.22 33.78
C PRO A 879 -21.98 1.01 33.63
N PHE A 880 -21.53 1.24 32.39
CA PHE A 880 -20.20 1.77 32.08
C PHE A 880 -20.22 3.24 31.65
N ARG A 881 -21.24 4.03 32.02
CA ARG A 881 -21.39 5.45 31.57
C ARG A 881 -20.44 6.44 32.25
N GLN A 882 -19.75 6.02 33.31
CA GLN A 882 -18.80 6.83 34.06
C GLN A 882 -17.38 6.27 33.89
N LEU A 883 -16.39 7.15 33.67
CA LEU A 883 -14.99 6.77 33.57
C LEU A 883 -14.43 6.41 34.96
N ARG A 884 -13.60 5.36 35.05
CA ARG A 884 -12.97 4.93 36.31
C ARG A 884 -11.53 5.43 36.47
N PHE A 885 -10.75 5.42 35.40
CA PHE A 885 -9.33 5.84 35.42
C PHE A 885 -9.20 7.32 35.06
N CYS A 886 -9.74 8.17 35.94
CA CYS A 886 -9.61 9.62 35.92
C CYS A 886 -9.86 10.18 37.33
N PHE A 887 -9.46 11.41 37.59
CA PHE A 887 -9.77 12.04 38.87
C PHE A 887 -11.26 12.36 38.97
N THR A 888 -11.88 11.91 40.06
CA THR A 888 -13.30 12.13 40.39
C THR A 888 -13.42 12.39 41.89
N GLY A 889 -14.44 13.14 42.32
CA GLY A 889 -14.76 13.33 43.73
C GLY A 889 -15.21 14.76 44.07
N ASP A 890 -15.95 14.90 45.16
CA ASP A 890 -16.58 16.16 45.60
C ASP A 890 -15.57 17.28 45.81
N GLN A 891 -14.33 16.95 46.19
CA GLN A 891 -13.24 17.91 46.37
C GLN A 891 -12.87 18.71 45.10
N PHE A 892 -13.26 18.23 43.93
CA PHE A 892 -13.04 18.91 42.65
C PHE A 892 -14.31 19.56 42.08
N ALA A 893 -15.48 19.29 42.68
CA ALA A 893 -16.77 19.70 42.13
C ALA A 893 -16.90 21.22 42.02
N ASP A 894 -16.57 21.95 43.09
CA ASP A 894 -16.64 23.42 43.11
C ASP A 894 -15.74 24.06 42.05
N MET A 895 -14.53 23.51 41.85
CA MET A 895 -13.60 24.01 40.84
C MET A 895 -14.07 23.69 39.43
N MET A 896 -14.60 22.49 39.20
CA MET A 896 -15.19 22.12 37.92
C MET A 896 -16.41 22.97 37.56
N GLU A 897 -17.26 23.28 38.54
CA GLU A 897 -18.40 24.18 38.34
C GLU A 897 -17.91 25.61 38.05
N THR A 898 -16.87 26.07 38.73
CA THR A 898 -16.25 27.37 38.47
C THR A 898 -15.72 27.46 37.04
N LEU A 899 -14.94 26.47 36.59
CA LEU A 899 -14.43 26.41 35.22
C LEU A 899 -15.56 26.30 34.19
N HIS A 900 -16.61 25.53 34.47
CA HIS A 900 -17.75 25.39 33.58
C HIS A 900 -18.52 26.70 33.41
N LYS A 901 -18.67 27.51 34.47
CA LYS A 901 -19.35 28.83 34.40
C LYS A 901 -18.56 29.89 33.62
N LEU A 902 -17.27 29.68 33.36
CA LEU A 902 -16.42 30.60 32.60
C LEU A 902 -16.55 30.44 31.09
N ILE A 903 -17.22 29.38 30.61
CA ILE A 903 -17.49 29.10 29.19
C ILE A 903 -18.99 28.87 28.97
#